data_AF-A0A4Y7JUM2-F1
#
_entry.id   AF-A0A4Y7JUM2-F1
#
_cell.length_a   1.000
_cell.length_b   1.000
_cell.length_c   1.000
_cell.angle_alpha   90.00
_cell.angle_beta   90.00
_cell.angle_gamma   90.00
#
_symmetry.space_group_name_H-M   'P 1'
#
loop_
_entity.id
_entity.type
_entity.pdbx_description
1 polymer ?
#
loop_
_entity_poly.entity_id
_entity_poly.type
_entity_poly.pdbx_seq_one_letter_code
_entity_poly.pdbx_strand_id
1 'polypeptide(L)'
;MDSKEDNYLAEGVDRLQIVADDVDPSISPIKITMSPKSPRSPKSVHGKHVTSKGSPVKHDRHSHSPKDGRPKKGGSGGKGTWGGILETGDDNTVDPNDPNYDSNEQDNSHSNSTKPLGVFDEYKKKATVIVEEYFATDDVVSTANELRELDMPEYHYYFVKKLLSMAMDRHAKEKEMAAVLLSTLYANVIDPPQLYKGFSKLVESADDLIVDIPDTVDVLALFIARAVVDDILPPAFLTKQLGLLPKDSKGVEVITRAEKSYLSAPLHAEIIERKWGGSKNKTVEDVKTNINNLLVEYIASGDKMEAFRCIKDLKVPFFHHEIVKRALILAMERRASEDRLLDLLKEAAEEGFINSSQMTKGFGRLIDTVDDLSLDILSARDILQSLISKAASEGWLCASSLKSLSLQKQKQIEDDTARVFKLKAQYIIQEYFLSGDILEVISSLESEKYNSSSELSAMFVKKLITIAMDRKNREKEMASVLLSSLSLPADGVINGFMMLVESADDTALDIPAVVEDLAMFLARAVVDEVLAPQQLEEIGNQLTGQDSIGSKVLQMARSVLKARLSGERILRCWGGGGSSRPGWDIEDIKDKIGKLLEEYDSGGELREAFRCIRELAMPFFHHEVIKKALVAVMEKKNERLWGLLERGFSVGVFTPDQMMKGFGRVADSLDDLALDVPDAEQQFTRYVERAKAASWLDSSFPATRYVIQNGACS
;
A
#
# COMPACT_ATOMS: atom_id res chain seq x y z
N MET A 1 18.10 -4.00 74.98
CA MET A 1 19.40 -4.34 75.60
C MET A 1 20.26 -4.93 74.50
N ASP A 2 21.52 -4.53 74.46
CA ASP A 2 22.44 -4.86 73.37
C ASP A 2 22.73 -6.35 73.23
N SER A 3 22.94 -6.79 71.98
CA SER A 3 23.75 -7.96 71.65
C SER A 3 24.47 -7.71 70.32
N LYS A 4 25.80 -7.78 70.34
CA LYS A 4 26.65 -7.98 69.16
C LYS A 4 26.57 -9.45 68.73
N GLU A 5 26.90 -9.78 67.48
CA GLU A 5 28.17 -10.46 67.12
C GLU A 5 28.22 -10.86 65.63
N ASP A 6 29.44 -10.90 65.09
CA ASP A 6 29.77 -11.38 63.75
C ASP A 6 29.76 -12.91 63.68
N ASN A 7 29.39 -13.51 62.52
CA ASN A 7 30.33 -14.32 61.71
C ASN A 7 29.67 -15.22 60.63
N TYR A 8 30.46 -15.45 59.57
CA TYR A 8 30.52 -16.58 58.63
C TYR A 8 29.31 -17.55 58.49
N LEU A 9 28.88 -17.76 57.23
CA LEU A 9 29.41 -18.87 56.43
C LEU A 9 29.07 -18.72 54.94
N ALA A 10 29.85 -19.40 54.09
CA ALA A 10 29.72 -19.41 52.63
C ALA A 10 29.57 -20.86 52.12
N GLU A 11 29.54 -20.99 50.79
CA GLU A 11 29.61 -22.21 49.98
C GLU A 11 28.30 -22.96 49.68
N GLY A 12 28.21 -23.42 48.43
CA GLY A 12 27.00 -23.94 47.78
C GLY A 12 26.97 -23.69 46.27
N VAL A 13 28.14 -23.75 45.61
CA VAL A 13 28.25 -23.70 44.14
C VAL A 13 28.32 -25.13 43.64
N ASP A 14 27.42 -25.52 42.74
CA ASP A 14 27.71 -26.62 41.83
C ASP A 14 27.22 -26.30 40.41
N ARG A 15 28.02 -26.71 39.42
CA ARG A 15 27.80 -26.37 38.01
C ARG A 15 27.02 -27.49 37.32
N LEU A 16 26.08 -27.12 36.42
CA LEU A 16 25.61 -28.04 35.39
C LEU A 16 25.90 -27.51 33.99
N GLN A 17 26.31 -28.46 33.15
CA GLN A 17 26.95 -28.26 31.86
C GLN A 17 25.91 -27.98 30.77
N ILE A 18 26.21 -27.04 29.87
CA ILE A 18 25.52 -26.96 28.57
C ILE A 18 26.14 -28.02 27.66
N VAL A 19 25.31 -28.91 27.11
CA VAL A 19 25.71 -29.87 26.07
C VAL A 19 25.58 -29.18 24.71
N ALA A 20 26.66 -29.25 23.93
CA ALA A 20 26.65 -28.94 22.50
C ALA A 20 26.94 -30.24 21.76
N ASP A 21 26.10 -30.62 20.80
CA ASP A 21 26.29 -31.83 20.00
C ASP A 21 27.16 -31.55 18.77
N ASP A 22 28.22 -32.36 18.61
CA ASP A 22 29.12 -32.37 17.47
C ASP A 22 28.47 -33.03 16.23
N VAL A 23 28.80 -32.51 15.03
CA VAL A 23 28.65 -33.26 13.77
C VAL A 23 29.97 -33.21 12.99
N ASP A 24 30.44 -34.41 12.63
CA ASP A 24 31.80 -34.74 12.14
C ASP A 24 32.11 -34.20 10.72
N PRO A 25 33.28 -33.57 10.48
CA PRO A 25 33.66 -33.06 9.16
C PRO A 25 34.55 -34.02 8.36
N SER A 26 33.99 -34.71 7.35
CA SER A 26 34.82 -35.31 6.28
C SER A 26 34.14 -35.38 4.89
N ILE A 27 34.76 -34.71 3.92
CA ILE A 27 35.01 -35.14 2.52
C ILE A 27 35.87 -34.07 1.83
N SER A 28 36.76 -34.49 0.93
CA SER A 28 37.95 -33.76 0.49
C SER A 28 37.76 -32.79 -0.70
N PRO A 29 38.62 -31.75 -0.83
CA PRO A 29 38.52 -30.77 -1.92
C PRO A 29 39.24 -31.21 -3.20
N ILE A 30 38.57 -31.09 -4.35
CA ILE A 30 39.20 -31.25 -5.68
C ILE A 30 39.78 -29.92 -6.16
N LYS A 31 41.09 -29.92 -6.45
CA LYS A 31 41.86 -28.79 -6.98
C LYS A 31 41.57 -28.56 -8.47
N ILE A 32 41.44 -27.31 -8.91
CA ILE A 32 41.94 -26.85 -10.22
C ILE A 32 42.70 -25.51 -10.06
N THR A 33 44.04 -25.66 -10.05
CA THR A 33 45.13 -24.72 -10.38
C THR A 33 44.92 -23.21 -10.56
N MET A 34 45.79 -22.42 -9.92
CA MET A 34 46.04 -21.00 -10.24
C MET A 34 46.90 -20.78 -11.51
N SER A 35 46.61 -19.69 -12.22
CA SER A 35 47.50 -18.65 -12.82
C SER A 35 48.89 -19.02 -13.37
N PRO A 36 49.38 -18.40 -14.48
CA PRO A 36 49.98 -17.05 -14.33
C PRO A 36 50.09 -16.11 -15.57
N LYS A 37 50.56 -14.88 -15.30
CA LYS A 37 51.25 -13.89 -16.18
C LYS A 37 50.43 -12.93 -17.06
N SER A 38 50.50 -11.65 -16.67
CA SER A 38 50.38 -10.46 -17.55
C SER A 38 51.54 -10.36 -18.55
N PRO A 39 51.40 -9.52 -19.60
CA PRO A 39 52.13 -8.24 -19.62
C PRO A 39 51.21 -7.06 -19.99
N ARG A 40 51.29 -5.92 -19.29
CA ARG A 40 52.17 -4.76 -19.55
C ARG A 40 52.03 -4.13 -20.96
N SER A 41 51.58 -2.89 -20.95
CA SER A 41 51.52 -1.94 -22.07
C SER A 41 52.90 -1.46 -22.55
N PRO A 42 53.00 -0.99 -23.81
CA PRO A 42 54.03 -0.05 -24.24
C PRO A 42 53.52 1.41 -24.26
N LYS A 43 54.47 2.34 -24.30
CA LYS A 43 54.26 3.80 -24.19
C LYS A 43 54.15 4.49 -25.56
N SER A 44 53.82 5.78 -25.51
CA SER A 44 53.85 6.78 -26.59
C SER A 44 55.18 6.89 -27.36
N VAL A 45 55.15 7.57 -28.52
CA VAL A 45 55.99 8.75 -28.91
C VAL A 45 56.16 8.88 -30.44
N HIS A 46 55.86 10.08 -30.98
CA HIS A 46 56.16 10.62 -32.34
C HIS A 46 55.53 9.90 -33.57
N GLY A 47 55.18 10.56 -34.68
CA GLY A 47 55.19 11.99 -35.02
C GLY A 47 55.83 12.30 -36.40
N LYS A 48 55.06 12.89 -37.33
CA LYS A 48 55.46 13.75 -38.49
C LYS A 48 54.19 14.13 -39.29
N HIS A 49 53.77 15.39 -39.42
CA HIS A 49 54.30 16.58 -40.15
C HIS A 49 54.14 16.56 -41.68
N VAL A 50 53.33 17.51 -42.21
CA VAL A 50 53.48 18.40 -43.41
C VAL A 50 52.22 19.31 -43.39
N THR A 51 52.21 20.52 -42.79
CA THR A 51 52.48 21.89 -43.37
C THR A 51 51.55 22.28 -44.55
N SER A 52 51.03 23.52 -44.73
CA SER A 52 51.49 24.85 -44.24
C SER A 52 50.47 26.01 -44.40
N LYS A 53 50.63 27.11 -43.63
CA LYS A 53 50.24 28.54 -43.86
C LYS A 53 48.72 28.91 -43.89
N GLY A 54 48.27 30.07 -43.38
CA GLY A 54 48.92 31.16 -42.63
C GLY A 54 47.95 32.32 -42.24
N SER A 55 48.26 33.07 -41.17
CA SER A 55 47.50 34.22 -40.60
C SER A 55 47.87 35.57 -41.29
N PRO A 56 47.55 36.84 -40.82
CA PRO A 56 46.87 37.32 -39.59
C PRO A 56 46.05 38.69 -39.64
N VAL A 57 45.60 39.18 -38.46
CA VAL A 57 45.45 40.62 -37.98
C VAL A 57 44.26 41.55 -38.41
N LYS A 58 43.39 41.83 -37.41
CA LYS A 58 42.76 43.09 -36.88
C LYS A 58 42.24 44.31 -37.71
N HIS A 59 41.00 44.69 -37.33
CA HIS A 59 40.38 46.02 -37.05
C HIS A 59 40.12 47.09 -38.14
N ASP A 60 38.83 47.48 -38.27
CA ASP A 60 38.22 48.85 -38.22
C ASP A 60 36.87 48.88 -38.99
N ARG A 61 35.86 49.75 -38.76
CA ARG A 61 35.38 50.57 -37.62
C ARG A 61 33.97 51.15 -37.96
N HIS A 62 33.25 51.66 -36.93
CA HIS A 62 32.11 52.62 -37.00
C HIS A 62 30.73 52.13 -37.51
N SER A 63 29.59 52.77 -37.18
CA SER A 63 28.99 53.25 -35.90
C SER A 63 27.73 54.08 -36.18
N HIS A 64 26.70 54.05 -35.33
CA HIS A 64 25.99 55.24 -34.79
C HIS A 64 24.87 54.82 -33.80
N SER A 65 24.64 55.65 -32.78
CA SER A 65 23.56 55.56 -31.78
C SER A 65 22.78 56.89 -31.73
N PRO A 66 21.68 57.01 -30.96
CA PRO A 66 21.78 57.51 -29.58
C PRO A 66 20.75 56.91 -28.57
N LYS A 67 20.79 57.37 -27.31
CA LYS A 67 20.01 56.85 -26.15
C LYS A 67 18.84 57.75 -25.69
N ASP A 68 17.89 57.10 -24.98
CA ASP A 68 17.09 57.52 -23.78
C ASP A 68 15.55 57.29 -23.94
N GLY A 69 14.74 57.12 -22.88
CA GLY A 69 15.00 57.25 -21.43
C GLY A 69 13.88 56.63 -20.54
N ARG A 70 13.61 57.19 -19.35
CA ARG A 70 12.52 56.83 -18.39
C ARG A 70 12.11 58.07 -17.55
N PRO A 71 11.04 58.08 -16.71
CA PRO A 71 9.72 57.38 -16.72
C PRO A 71 8.49 58.28 -16.33
N LYS A 72 7.23 57.83 -16.57
CA LYS A 72 6.13 57.82 -15.53
C LYS A 72 4.72 57.34 -15.97
N LYS A 73 4.11 56.57 -15.05
CA LYS A 73 2.67 56.47 -14.66
C LYS A 73 1.55 56.32 -15.71
N GLY A 74 0.82 55.19 -15.61
CA GLY A 74 -0.62 55.10 -15.88
C GLY A 74 -1.12 53.65 -16.02
N GLY A 75 -2.15 53.24 -15.26
CA GLY A 75 -2.98 52.07 -15.59
C GLY A 75 -2.57 50.71 -15.00
N SER A 76 -3.18 50.39 -13.86
CA SER A 76 -3.34 49.08 -13.22
C SER A 76 -3.64 47.84 -14.09
N GLY A 77 -3.09 46.68 -13.69
CA GLY A 77 -3.93 45.49 -13.46
C GLY A 77 -3.99 44.39 -14.53
N GLY A 78 -2.89 43.65 -14.74
CA GLY A 78 -2.91 42.40 -15.53
C GLY A 78 -3.26 41.15 -14.69
N LYS A 79 -4.55 40.86 -14.50
CA LYS A 79 -5.05 39.53 -14.06
C LYS A 79 -5.55 38.79 -15.31
N GLY A 80 -4.83 37.77 -15.76
CA GLY A 80 -5.11 37.04 -17.00
C GLY A 80 -5.77 35.68 -16.80
N THR A 81 -7.02 35.64 -16.30
CA THR A 81 -7.87 34.43 -16.34
C THR A 81 -9.35 34.82 -16.21
N TRP A 82 -10.22 34.04 -16.88
CA TRP A 82 -11.70 33.94 -16.81
C TRP A 82 -12.54 34.53 -17.97
N GLY A 83 -13.32 33.65 -18.60
CA GLY A 83 -14.44 33.94 -19.53
C GLY A 83 -14.03 34.20 -21.00
N GLY A 84 -14.81 33.82 -22.01
CA GLY A 84 -16.08 33.07 -22.03
C GLY A 84 -16.92 33.39 -23.28
N ILE A 85 -17.41 32.36 -23.98
CA ILE A 85 -18.48 32.32 -25.01
C ILE A 85 -18.91 33.64 -25.70
N LEU A 86 -18.73 33.70 -27.03
CA LEU A 86 -19.80 34.12 -27.95
C LEU A 86 -19.62 33.47 -29.33
N GLU A 87 -20.73 33.28 -30.05
CA GLU A 87 -20.78 32.75 -31.42
C GLU A 87 -20.35 33.79 -32.47
N THR A 88 -19.67 33.33 -33.53
CA THR A 88 -19.67 34.00 -34.83
C THR A 88 -19.61 32.92 -35.92
N GLY A 89 -20.61 32.87 -36.79
CA GLY A 89 -20.59 31.97 -37.96
C GLY A 89 -20.07 32.70 -39.19
N ASP A 90 -19.02 32.17 -39.82
CA ASP A 90 -18.51 32.66 -41.11
C ASP A 90 -19.02 31.77 -42.25
N ASP A 91 -19.92 32.33 -43.06
CA ASP A 91 -20.33 31.79 -44.36
C ASP A 91 -19.45 32.43 -45.46
N ASN A 92 -18.33 31.78 -45.79
CA ASN A 92 -17.39 32.28 -46.80
C ASN A 92 -17.84 31.88 -48.21
N THR A 93 -18.60 32.78 -48.85
CA THR A 93 -18.86 32.70 -50.30
C THR A 93 -17.63 33.19 -51.09
N VAL A 94 -17.17 32.38 -52.05
CA VAL A 94 -15.98 32.66 -52.86
C VAL A 94 -16.34 33.60 -54.01
N ASP A 95 -15.55 34.66 -54.23
CA ASP A 95 -15.75 35.64 -55.31
C ASP A 95 -15.37 35.04 -56.69
N PRO A 96 -16.31 34.96 -57.66
CA PRO A 96 -16.02 34.46 -59.01
C PRO A 96 -15.03 35.31 -59.84
N ASN A 97 -14.58 36.47 -59.34
CA ASN A 97 -13.63 37.35 -60.03
C ASN A 97 -12.18 37.25 -59.51
N ASP A 98 -11.85 36.26 -58.66
CA ASP A 98 -10.47 36.05 -58.21
C ASP A 98 -9.56 35.69 -59.41
N PRO A 99 -8.47 36.44 -59.68
CA PRO A 99 -7.52 36.14 -60.75
C PRO A 99 -6.73 34.83 -60.56
N ASN A 100 -6.92 34.11 -59.45
CA ASN A 100 -6.38 32.78 -59.18
C ASN A 100 -7.46 31.65 -59.28
N TYR A 101 -8.64 31.94 -59.82
CA TYR A 101 -9.72 30.97 -60.02
C TYR A 101 -9.45 30.02 -61.20
N ASP A 102 -9.14 28.74 -60.92
CA ASP A 102 -9.04 27.69 -61.95
C ASP A 102 -10.42 27.06 -62.20
N SER A 103 -10.83 26.99 -63.46
CA SER A 103 -12.15 26.51 -63.88
C SER A 103 -12.21 24.99 -64.15
N ASN A 104 -11.10 24.27 -63.97
CA ASN A 104 -11.04 22.81 -64.19
C ASN A 104 -11.40 21.94 -62.97
N GLU A 105 -11.60 22.49 -61.77
CA GLU A 105 -12.00 21.69 -60.59
C GLU A 105 -13.51 21.41 -60.51
N GLN A 106 -14.30 21.86 -61.50
CA GLN A 106 -15.77 21.85 -61.44
C GLN A 106 -16.45 20.80 -62.33
N ASP A 107 -15.81 19.64 -62.56
CA ASP A 107 -16.46 18.53 -63.31
C ASP A 107 -16.08 17.11 -62.83
N ASN A 108 -16.29 16.83 -61.53
CA ASN A 108 -16.44 15.45 -61.06
C ASN A 108 -17.27 15.30 -59.77
N SER A 109 -18.25 16.18 -59.58
CA SER A 109 -19.11 16.23 -58.38
C SER A 109 -20.27 15.22 -58.43
N HIS A 110 -20.00 13.91 -58.50
CA HIS A 110 -21.03 12.85 -58.34
C HIS A 110 -20.49 11.56 -57.65
N SER A 111 -19.93 11.68 -56.44
CA SER A 111 -19.97 10.58 -55.45
C SER A 111 -20.02 11.10 -54.00
N ASN A 112 -20.97 10.59 -53.21
CA ASN A 112 -21.18 11.00 -51.81
C ASN A 112 -20.18 10.33 -50.86
N SER A 113 -19.21 11.06 -50.31
CA SER A 113 -18.44 10.58 -49.14
C SER A 113 -17.75 11.65 -48.27
N THR A 114 -18.35 12.82 -48.08
CA THR A 114 -17.82 13.87 -47.17
C THR A 114 -18.24 13.63 -45.72
N LYS A 115 -17.61 12.69 -45.00
CA LYS A 115 -17.90 12.45 -43.55
C LYS A 115 -16.89 11.74 -42.60
N PRO A 116 -15.62 11.39 -42.92
CA PRO A 116 -14.73 10.78 -41.90
C PRO A 116 -14.05 11.75 -40.91
N LEU A 117 -13.68 12.97 -41.36
CA LEU A 117 -12.62 13.75 -40.68
C LEU A 117 -13.03 14.29 -39.30
N GLY A 118 -14.23 14.88 -39.20
CA GLY A 118 -14.70 15.52 -37.95
C GLY A 118 -14.93 14.55 -36.79
N VAL A 119 -15.36 13.32 -37.08
CA VAL A 119 -15.64 12.29 -36.04
C VAL A 119 -14.36 11.87 -35.33
N PHE A 120 -13.25 11.72 -36.07
CA PHE A 120 -11.97 11.38 -35.46
C PHE A 120 -11.41 12.53 -34.61
N ASP A 121 -11.57 13.79 -35.02
CA ASP A 121 -11.13 14.95 -34.23
C ASP A 121 -11.99 15.15 -32.96
N GLU A 122 -13.27 14.81 -33.00
CA GLU A 122 -14.11 14.74 -31.80
C GLU A 122 -13.63 13.64 -30.85
N TYR A 123 -13.35 12.44 -31.36
CA TYR A 123 -12.78 11.34 -30.58
C TYR A 123 -11.46 11.74 -29.91
N LYS A 124 -10.54 12.41 -30.63
CA LYS A 124 -9.26 12.88 -30.06
C LYS A 124 -9.45 13.81 -28.86
N LYS A 125 -10.43 14.72 -28.94
CA LYS A 125 -10.74 15.66 -27.86
C LYS A 125 -11.25 14.91 -26.63
N LYS A 126 -12.27 14.06 -26.80
CA LYS A 126 -12.84 13.26 -25.71
C LYS A 126 -11.80 12.33 -25.08
N ALA A 127 -11.06 11.56 -25.89
CA ALA A 127 -10.00 10.69 -25.42
C ALA A 127 -8.86 11.44 -24.68
N THR A 128 -8.60 12.71 -25.00
CA THR A 128 -7.65 13.53 -24.25
C THR A 128 -8.18 13.90 -22.86
N VAL A 129 -9.46 14.29 -22.76
CA VAL A 129 -10.12 14.59 -21.49
C VAL A 129 -10.14 13.35 -20.58
N ILE A 130 -10.56 12.19 -21.09
CA ILE A 130 -10.57 10.91 -20.34
C ILE A 130 -9.18 10.59 -19.76
N VAL A 131 -8.09 10.80 -20.54
CA VAL A 131 -6.71 10.57 -20.05
C VAL A 131 -6.32 11.59 -18.95
N GLU A 132 -6.73 12.85 -19.07
CA GLU A 132 -6.44 13.87 -18.05
C GLU A 132 -7.20 13.61 -16.75
N GLU A 133 -8.48 13.24 -16.85
CA GLU A 133 -9.32 12.88 -15.71
C GLU A 133 -8.82 11.60 -15.03
N TYR A 134 -8.47 10.56 -15.79
CA TYR A 134 -7.86 9.35 -15.23
C TYR A 134 -6.58 9.64 -14.43
N PHE A 135 -5.68 10.50 -14.94
CA PHE A 135 -4.48 10.86 -14.17
C PHE A 135 -4.77 11.69 -12.91
N ALA A 136 -5.93 12.34 -12.82
CA ALA A 136 -6.37 13.06 -11.63
C ALA A 136 -7.07 12.15 -10.60
N THR A 137 -7.81 11.13 -11.05
CA THR A 137 -8.68 10.30 -10.19
C THR A 137 -8.15 8.90 -9.88
N ASP A 138 -7.32 8.30 -10.75
CA ASP A 138 -7.01 6.86 -10.82
C ASP A 138 -8.26 5.96 -10.94
N ASP A 139 -9.39 6.49 -11.42
CA ASP A 139 -10.62 5.70 -11.59
C ASP A 139 -10.62 4.93 -12.91
N VAL A 140 -10.12 3.69 -12.83
CA VAL A 140 -10.11 2.72 -13.94
C VAL A 140 -11.53 2.35 -14.40
N VAL A 141 -12.53 2.36 -13.52
CA VAL A 141 -13.90 1.95 -13.84
C VAL A 141 -14.64 3.06 -14.59
N SER A 142 -14.50 4.32 -14.14
CA SER A 142 -15.02 5.48 -14.87
C SER A 142 -14.39 5.55 -16.26
N THR A 143 -13.06 5.47 -16.34
CA THR A 143 -12.30 5.45 -17.60
C THR A 143 -12.77 4.35 -18.56
N ALA A 144 -13.03 3.14 -18.05
CA ALA A 144 -13.54 2.02 -18.84
C ALA A 144 -14.95 2.27 -19.39
N ASN A 145 -15.82 2.91 -18.61
CA ASN A 145 -17.19 3.21 -19.01
C ASN A 145 -17.24 4.37 -20.00
N GLU A 146 -16.53 5.47 -19.74
CA GLU A 146 -16.43 6.61 -20.65
C GLU A 146 -15.90 6.20 -22.03
N LEU A 147 -14.89 5.31 -22.08
CA LEU A 147 -14.39 4.77 -23.35
C LEU A 147 -15.42 3.92 -24.10
N ARG A 148 -16.24 3.13 -23.40
CA ARG A 148 -17.34 2.37 -24.02
C ARG A 148 -18.44 3.31 -24.53
N GLU A 149 -18.75 4.37 -23.78
CA GLU A 149 -19.73 5.40 -24.14
C GLU A 149 -19.31 6.23 -25.36
N LEU A 150 -18.01 6.25 -25.73
CA LEU A 150 -17.57 6.84 -27.00
C LEU A 150 -18.05 6.05 -28.23
N ASP A 151 -18.35 4.75 -28.10
CA ASP A 151 -18.84 3.83 -29.15
C ASP A 151 -18.03 3.86 -30.47
N MET A 152 -16.71 4.10 -30.38
CA MET A 152 -15.79 4.20 -31.53
C MET A 152 -14.55 3.32 -31.36
N PRO A 153 -14.70 1.97 -31.29
CA PRO A 153 -13.60 1.04 -31.00
C PRO A 153 -12.45 1.09 -32.03
N GLU A 154 -12.77 1.41 -33.27
CA GLU A 154 -11.83 1.60 -34.38
C GLU A 154 -10.76 2.69 -34.15
N TYR A 155 -11.00 3.61 -33.21
CA TYR A 155 -10.08 4.68 -32.81
C TYR A 155 -9.37 4.44 -31.47
N HIS A 156 -9.59 3.31 -30.78
CA HIS A 156 -8.95 3.02 -29.48
C HIS A 156 -7.41 3.05 -29.54
N TYR A 157 -6.78 2.79 -30.70
CA TYR A 157 -5.35 3.00 -30.90
C TYR A 157 -4.87 4.44 -30.58
N TYR A 158 -5.72 5.45 -30.78
CA TYR A 158 -5.39 6.84 -30.45
C TYR A 158 -5.41 7.05 -28.94
N PHE A 159 -6.38 6.49 -28.21
CA PHE A 159 -6.38 6.54 -26.74
C PHE A 159 -5.10 5.94 -26.17
N VAL A 160 -4.70 4.75 -26.63
CA VAL A 160 -3.46 4.08 -26.22
C VAL A 160 -2.23 4.97 -26.50
N LYS A 161 -2.12 5.54 -27.71
CA LYS A 161 -1.04 6.47 -28.06
C LYS A 161 -1.05 7.70 -27.15
N LYS A 162 -2.22 8.30 -26.91
CA LYS A 162 -2.39 9.55 -26.14
C LYS A 162 -2.04 9.34 -24.67
N LEU A 163 -2.59 8.31 -24.03
CA LEU A 163 -2.29 7.89 -22.67
C LEU A 163 -0.79 7.74 -22.45
N LEU A 164 -0.12 6.93 -23.27
CA LEU A 164 1.32 6.68 -23.15
C LEU A 164 2.16 7.93 -23.45
N SER A 165 1.81 8.73 -24.46
CA SER A 165 2.54 9.98 -24.75
C SER A 165 2.48 10.98 -23.59
N MET A 166 1.31 11.10 -22.95
CA MET A 166 1.13 11.96 -21.77
C MET A 166 1.78 11.40 -20.51
N ALA A 167 1.82 10.07 -20.36
CA ALA A 167 2.54 9.43 -19.26
C ALA A 167 4.05 9.65 -19.37
N MET A 168 4.62 9.59 -20.57
CA MET A 168 6.07 9.73 -20.79
C MET A 168 6.63 11.08 -20.32
N ASP A 169 5.87 12.16 -20.52
CA ASP A 169 6.17 13.54 -20.08
C ASP A 169 5.97 13.77 -18.56
N ARG A 170 5.36 12.81 -17.85
CA ARG A 170 5.02 12.91 -16.43
C ARG A 170 5.95 12.06 -15.54
N HIS A 171 5.62 11.94 -14.26
CA HIS A 171 6.45 11.24 -13.28
C HIS A 171 6.23 9.72 -13.32
N ALA A 172 6.99 8.98 -12.51
CA ALA A 172 6.89 7.52 -12.45
C ALA A 172 5.47 7.05 -12.08
N LYS A 173 4.75 7.81 -11.24
CA LYS A 173 3.35 7.50 -10.88
C LYS A 173 2.46 7.39 -12.11
N GLU A 174 2.45 8.41 -12.97
CA GLU A 174 1.60 8.42 -14.17
C GLU A 174 2.04 7.37 -15.20
N LYS A 175 3.34 6.99 -15.19
CA LYS A 175 3.86 5.90 -16.01
C LYS A 175 3.33 4.53 -15.56
N GLU A 176 3.32 4.27 -14.25
CA GLU A 176 2.72 3.04 -13.70
C GLU A 176 1.19 3.03 -13.86
N MET A 177 0.50 4.16 -13.62
CA MET A 177 -0.95 4.30 -13.86
C MET A 177 -1.29 3.95 -15.31
N ALA A 178 -0.56 4.49 -16.29
CA ALA A 178 -0.78 4.19 -17.71
C ALA A 178 -0.55 2.70 -18.04
N ALA A 179 0.47 2.06 -17.46
CA ALA A 179 0.72 0.64 -17.66
C ALA A 179 -0.43 -0.22 -17.09
N VAL A 180 -0.77 -0.02 -15.80
CA VAL A 180 -1.84 -0.75 -15.11
C VAL A 180 -3.19 -0.56 -15.78
N LEU A 181 -3.51 0.66 -16.25
CA LEU A 181 -4.74 0.93 -16.98
C LEU A 181 -4.79 0.14 -18.29
N LEU A 182 -3.73 0.15 -19.11
CA LEU A 182 -3.72 -0.63 -20.36
C LEU A 182 -3.90 -2.12 -20.10
N SER A 183 -3.24 -2.66 -19.07
CA SER A 183 -3.36 -4.07 -18.70
C SER A 183 -4.77 -4.43 -18.18
N THR A 184 -5.48 -3.48 -17.55
CA THR A 184 -6.86 -3.68 -17.09
C THR A 184 -7.91 -3.50 -18.20
N LEU A 185 -7.67 -2.62 -19.17
CA LEU A 185 -8.59 -2.37 -20.30
C LEU A 185 -8.41 -3.37 -21.46
N TYR A 186 -7.29 -4.07 -21.54
CA TYR A 186 -6.99 -5.04 -22.59
C TYR A 186 -8.05 -6.15 -22.67
N ALA A 187 -8.48 -6.48 -23.90
CA ALA A 187 -9.49 -7.49 -24.24
C ALA A 187 -10.90 -7.29 -23.64
N ASN A 188 -11.11 -6.34 -22.73
CA ASN A 188 -12.38 -5.99 -22.10
C ASN A 188 -12.98 -4.66 -22.64
N VAL A 189 -12.11 -3.72 -23.02
CA VAL A 189 -12.47 -2.40 -23.59
C VAL A 189 -11.63 -2.07 -24.82
N ILE A 190 -10.34 -2.44 -24.82
CA ILE A 190 -9.42 -2.19 -25.92
C ILE A 190 -9.09 -3.51 -26.60
N ASP A 191 -9.53 -3.65 -27.86
CA ASP A 191 -9.23 -4.83 -28.67
C ASP A 191 -7.70 -4.98 -28.89
N PRO A 192 -7.15 -6.20 -28.87
CA PRO A 192 -5.71 -6.43 -29.08
C PRO A 192 -5.13 -5.79 -30.37
N PRO A 193 -5.82 -5.77 -31.53
CA PRO A 193 -5.34 -5.06 -32.72
C PRO A 193 -5.26 -3.53 -32.53
N GLN A 194 -6.14 -2.94 -31.72
CA GLN A 194 -6.12 -1.50 -31.42
C GLN A 194 -4.96 -1.15 -30.50
N LEU A 195 -4.70 -1.98 -29.46
CA LEU A 195 -3.52 -1.83 -28.61
C LEU A 195 -2.23 -1.96 -29.44
N TYR A 196 -2.10 -3.02 -30.26
CA TYR A 196 -0.95 -3.24 -31.14
C TYR A 196 -0.73 -2.04 -32.08
N LYS A 197 -1.80 -1.51 -32.69
CA LYS A 197 -1.76 -0.32 -33.55
C LYS A 197 -1.37 0.94 -32.77
N GLY A 198 -1.79 1.06 -31.51
CA GLY A 198 -1.44 2.18 -30.62
C GLY A 198 0.06 2.22 -30.33
N PHE A 199 0.63 1.10 -29.88
CA PHE A 199 2.09 0.97 -29.70
C PHE A 199 2.86 1.18 -31.01
N SER A 200 2.38 0.62 -32.13
CA SER A 200 2.99 0.85 -33.46
C SER A 200 3.08 2.34 -33.78
N LYS A 201 1.94 3.06 -33.66
CA LYS A 201 1.83 4.50 -33.93
C LYS A 201 2.60 5.37 -32.93
N LEU A 202 2.98 4.85 -31.76
CA LEU A 202 3.79 5.55 -30.78
C LEU A 202 5.29 5.41 -31.09
N VAL A 203 5.74 4.21 -31.46
CA VAL A 203 7.12 3.94 -31.93
C VAL A 203 7.42 4.65 -33.25
N GLU A 204 6.47 4.69 -34.18
CA GLU A 204 6.57 5.48 -35.42
C GLU A 204 6.82 6.99 -35.17
N SER A 205 6.35 7.53 -34.04
CA SER A 205 6.54 8.95 -33.67
C SER A 205 7.65 9.18 -32.64
N ALA A 206 8.54 8.20 -32.41
CA ALA A 206 9.61 8.35 -31.43
C ALA A 206 10.59 9.48 -31.77
N ASP A 207 10.80 9.76 -33.06
CA ASP A 207 11.63 10.87 -33.55
C ASP A 207 11.01 12.25 -33.32
N ASP A 208 9.67 12.36 -33.27
CA ASP A 208 8.98 13.60 -32.90
C ASP A 208 8.96 13.77 -31.37
N LEU A 209 8.59 12.71 -30.65
CA LEU A 209 8.42 12.71 -29.19
C LEU A 209 9.71 13.03 -28.43
N ILE A 210 10.88 12.68 -28.97
CA ILE A 210 12.17 12.97 -28.32
C ILE A 210 12.51 14.47 -28.29
N VAL A 211 11.86 15.29 -29.13
CA VAL A 211 12.05 16.75 -29.13
C VAL A 211 11.50 17.38 -27.85
N ASP A 212 10.32 16.91 -27.42
CA ASP A 212 9.65 17.39 -26.20
C ASP A 212 10.09 16.59 -24.95
N ILE A 213 10.31 15.28 -25.10
CA ILE A 213 10.60 14.33 -24.01
C ILE A 213 11.97 13.66 -24.26
N PRO A 214 13.10 14.20 -23.75
CA PRO A 214 14.44 13.70 -24.06
C PRO A 214 14.66 12.20 -23.77
N ASP A 215 14.04 11.69 -22.71
CA ASP A 215 14.14 10.30 -22.28
C ASP A 215 13.21 9.34 -23.05
N THR A 216 12.55 9.80 -24.13
CA THR A 216 11.59 9.03 -24.95
C THR A 216 12.06 7.61 -25.24
N VAL A 217 13.34 7.44 -25.62
CA VAL A 217 13.86 6.13 -26.03
C VAL A 217 13.87 5.14 -24.87
N ASP A 218 14.31 5.56 -23.69
CA ASP A 218 14.41 4.72 -22.51
C ASP A 218 13.03 4.44 -21.90
N VAL A 219 12.16 5.45 -21.81
CA VAL A 219 10.82 5.30 -21.22
C VAL A 219 9.88 4.49 -22.13
N LEU A 220 9.92 4.71 -23.46
CA LEU A 220 9.09 3.94 -24.39
C LEU A 220 9.56 2.48 -24.52
N ALA A 221 10.87 2.25 -24.50
CA ALA A 221 11.42 0.89 -24.47
C ALA A 221 10.95 0.11 -23.22
N LEU A 222 10.87 0.79 -22.07
CA LEU A 222 10.36 0.21 -20.83
C LEU A 222 8.85 -0.03 -20.88
N PHE A 223 8.04 0.87 -21.47
CA PHE A 223 6.61 0.63 -21.70
C PHE A 223 6.35 -0.59 -22.59
N ILE A 224 7.13 -0.78 -23.65
CA ILE A 224 7.02 -1.95 -24.52
C ILE A 224 7.42 -3.22 -23.77
N ALA A 225 8.49 -3.18 -22.97
CA ALA A 225 8.89 -4.31 -22.16
C ALA A 225 7.84 -4.68 -21.10
N ARG A 226 7.23 -3.69 -20.43
CA ARG A 226 6.09 -3.88 -19.51
C ARG A 226 4.89 -4.50 -20.22
N ALA A 227 4.50 -3.97 -21.37
CA ALA A 227 3.38 -4.51 -22.16
C ALA A 227 3.61 -5.94 -22.66
N VAL A 228 4.87 -6.36 -22.85
CA VAL A 228 5.22 -7.76 -23.18
C VAL A 228 5.21 -8.66 -21.93
N VAL A 229 5.61 -8.15 -20.76
CA VAL A 229 5.52 -8.89 -19.48
C VAL A 229 4.07 -9.08 -19.03
N ASP A 230 3.21 -8.10 -19.28
CA ASP A 230 1.79 -8.11 -18.91
C ASP A 230 0.92 -8.93 -19.90
N ASP A 231 1.53 -9.65 -20.85
CA ASP A 231 0.89 -10.42 -21.93
C ASP A 231 -0.09 -9.64 -22.84
N ILE A 232 -0.12 -8.31 -22.75
CA ILE A 232 -0.97 -7.45 -23.60
C ILE A 232 -0.36 -7.17 -24.97
N LEU A 233 0.96 -7.30 -25.13
CA LEU A 233 1.68 -7.08 -26.39
C LEU A 233 2.56 -8.30 -26.71
N PRO A 234 2.39 -8.97 -27.87
CA PRO A 234 3.14 -10.19 -28.16
C PRO A 234 4.63 -9.89 -28.41
N PRO A 235 5.59 -10.72 -27.97
CA PRO A 235 7.03 -10.52 -28.23
C PRO A 235 7.38 -10.32 -29.71
N ALA A 236 6.63 -10.95 -30.61
CA ALA A 236 6.75 -10.80 -32.06
C ALA A 236 6.43 -9.37 -32.59
N PHE A 237 5.92 -8.47 -31.75
CA PHE A 237 5.80 -7.04 -32.05
C PHE A 237 7.18 -6.44 -32.39
N LEU A 238 8.21 -6.75 -31.60
CA LEU A 238 9.55 -6.16 -31.73
C LEU A 238 10.15 -6.43 -33.11
N THR A 239 10.19 -7.69 -33.53
CA THR A 239 10.75 -8.11 -34.81
C THR A 239 9.91 -7.62 -36.00
N LYS A 240 8.58 -7.50 -35.86
CA LYS A 240 7.71 -6.92 -36.89
C LYS A 240 7.92 -5.42 -37.05
N GLN A 241 7.99 -4.64 -35.97
CA GLN A 241 8.22 -3.19 -36.06
C GLN A 241 9.62 -2.86 -36.60
N LEU A 242 10.63 -3.63 -36.20
CA LEU A 242 12.01 -3.45 -36.69
C LEU A 242 12.11 -3.56 -38.23
N GLY A 243 11.23 -4.35 -38.86
CA GLY A 243 11.14 -4.47 -40.33
C GLY A 243 10.34 -3.37 -41.04
N LEU A 244 9.58 -2.55 -40.30
CA LEU A 244 8.73 -1.48 -40.84
C LEU A 244 9.34 -0.08 -40.67
N LEU A 245 10.20 0.11 -39.67
CA LEU A 245 10.78 1.40 -39.30
C LEU A 245 12.02 1.77 -40.15
N PRO A 246 12.30 3.06 -40.40
CA PRO A 246 13.55 3.51 -41.02
C PRO A 246 14.76 3.13 -40.16
N LYS A 247 15.83 2.63 -40.78
CA LYS A 247 16.99 2.05 -40.07
C LYS A 247 17.65 2.96 -39.03
N ASP A 248 17.61 4.27 -39.27
CA ASP A 248 18.27 5.30 -38.45
C ASP A 248 17.29 6.07 -37.54
N SER A 249 16.02 5.62 -37.46
CA SER A 249 14.97 6.21 -36.62
C SER A 249 15.14 5.93 -35.13
N LYS A 250 14.65 6.84 -34.28
CA LYS A 250 14.55 6.61 -32.83
C LYS A 250 13.63 5.45 -32.47
N GLY A 251 12.66 5.13 -33.33
CA GLY A 251 11.84 3.92 -33.20
C GLY A 251 12.67 2.62 -33.21
N VAL A 252 13.71 2.53 -34.05
CA VAL A 252 14.63 1.38 -34.05
C VAL A 252 15.45 1.32 -32.75
N GLU A 253 15.86 2.46 -32.22
CA GLU A 253 16.59 2.55 -30.94
C GLU A 253 15.73 2.08 -29.75
N VAL A 254 14.45 2.46 -29.73
CA VAL A 254 13.43 2.01 -28.77
C VAL A 254 13.28 0.49 -28.80
N ILE A 255 13.02 -0.09 -29.97
CA ILE A 255 12.81 -1.54 -30.13
C ILE A 255 14.07 -2.33 -29.72
N THR A 256 15.24 -1.88 -30.16
CA THR A 256 16.53 -2.52 -29.83
C THR A 256 16.81 -2.50 -28.32
N ARG A 257 16.43 -1.41 -27.63
CA ARG A 257 16.60 -1.25 -26.19
C ARG A 257 15.59 -2.08 -25.39
N ALA A 258 14.33 -2.16 -25.83
CA ALA A 258 13.31 -3.02 -25.23
C ALA A 258 13.76 -4.50 -25.22
N GLU A 259 14.23 -4.98 -26.37
CA GLU A 259 14.74 -6.35 -26.54
C GLU A 259 16.00 -6.61 -25.68
N LYS A 260 17.04 -5.78 -25.80
CA LYS A 260 18.37 -6.08 -25.21
C LYS A 260 18.51 -5.69 -23.75
N SER A 261 17.93 -4.56 -23.33
CA SER A 261 18.16 -4.01 -21.99
C SER A 261 17.15 -4.49 -20.96
N TYR A 262 15.95 -4.87 -21.40
CA TYR A 262 14.88 -5.30 -20.51
C TYR A 262 14.52 -6.77 -20.71
N LEU A 263 14.09 -7.19 -21.90
CA LEU A 263 13.54 -8.54 -22.12
C LEU A 263 14.60 -9.66 -22.19
N SER A 264 15.83 -9.34 -22.59
CA SER A 264 16.95 -10.30 -22.61
C SER A 264 17.61 -10.53 -21.23
N ALA A 265 17.17 -9.82 -20.19
CA ALA A 265 17.77 -9.92 -18.85
C ALA A 265 17.18 -11.09 -18.03
N PRO A 266 17.99 -11.74 -17.17
CA PRO A 266 17.44 -12.64 -16.15
C PRO A 266 16.59 -11.85 -15.14
N LEU A 267 15.48 -12.46 -14.67
CA LEU A 267 14.49 -11.84 -13.77
C LEU A 267 13.82 -10.56 -14.34
N HIS A 268 13.72 -10.44 -15.67
CA HIS A 268 13.19 -9.24 -16.33
C HIS A 268 11.80 -8.81 -15.82
N ALA A 269 10.84 -9.73 -15.67
CA ALA A 269 9.48 -9.40 -15.24
C ALA A 269 9.44 -8.66 -13.89
N GLU A 270 10.05 -9.25 -12.86
CA GLU A 270 10.10 -8.69 -11.49
C GLU A 270 10.85 -7.34 -11.42
N ILE A 271 11.87 -7.16 -12.27
CA ILE A 271 12.61 -5.89 -12.36
C ILE A 271 11.75 -4.82 -13.04
N ILE A 272 11.10 -5.16 -14.15
CA ILE A 272 10.25 -4.25 -14.95
C ILE A 272 9.05 -3.79 -14.11
N GLU A 273 8.38 -4.70 -13.40
CA GLU A 273 7.28 -4.43 -12.46
C GLU A 273 7.61 -3.41 -11.37
N ARG A 274 8.88 -3.29 -10.97
CA ARG A 274 9.31 -2.37 -9.92
C ARG A 274 9.86 -1.04 -10.44
N LYS A 275 10.09 -0.89 -11.76
CA LYS A 275 10.81 0.28 -12.31
C LYS A 275 10.12 1.62 -12.10
N TRP A 276 8.79 1.67 -12.07
CA TRP A 276 8.03 2.89 -11.80
C TRP A 276 7.44 2.97 -10.39
N GLY A 277 7.87 2.06 -9.51
CA GLY A 277 7.42 1.96 -8.13
C GLY A 277 6.26 0.98 -8.01
N GLY A 278 6.59 -0.30 -7.92
CA GLY A 278 5.58 -1.34 -7.65
C GLY A 278 4.81 -1.00 -6.36
N SER A 279 3.48 -1.00 -6.46
CA SER A 279 2.49 -0.41 -5.54
C SER A 279 2.14 1.06 -5.80
N LYS A 280 0.82 1.33 -5.91
CA LYS A 280 0.22 2.52 -6.54
C LYS A 280 0.48 3.87 -5.84
N ASN A 281 1.16 3.89 -4.71
CA ASN A 281 1.64 5.09 -4.03
C ASN A 281 2.94 4.73 -3.29
N LYS A 282 3.93 5.64 -3.23
CA LYS A 282 5.00 5.52 -2.23
C LYS A 282 4.34 5.50 -0.85
N THR A 283 4.23 4.36 -0.20
CA THR A 283 3.66 4.29 1.15
C THR A 283 4.63 4.93 2.13
N VAL A 284 4.13 5.31 3.32
CA VAL A 284 5.01 5.79 4.40
C VAL A 284 6.06 4.74 4.75
N GLU A 285 5.72 3.45 4.64
CA GLU A 285 6.63 2.35 4.93
C GLU A 285 7.72 2.18 3.86
N ASP A 286 7.41 2.41 2.58
CA ASP A 286 8.43 2.46 1.53
C ASP A 286 9.36 3.65 1.75
N VAL A 287 8.83 4.81 2.13
CA VAL A 287 9.64 6.00 2.44
C VAL A 287 10.53 5.75 3.67
N LYS A 288 9.99 5.20 4.75
CA LYS A 288 10.74 4.77 5.95
C LYS A 288 11.84 3.76 5.60
N THR A 289 11.56 2.77 4.76
CA THR A 289 12.52 1.76 4.29
C THR A 289 13.63 2.40 3.46
N ASN A 290 13.29 3.29 2.53
CA ASN A 290 14.27 4.02 1.72
C ASN A 290 15.17 4.93 2.58
N ILE A 291 14.62 5.59 3.60
CA ILE A 291 15.40 6.38 4.58
C ILE A 291 16.36 5.47 5.37
N ASN A 292 15.91 4.27 5.78
CA ASN A 292 16.77 3.33 6.49
C ASN A 292 17.94 2.85 5.60
N ASN A 293 17.64 2.48 4.35
CA ASN A 293 18.65 2.06 3.38
C ASN A 293 19.67 3.17 3.11
N LEU A 294 19.21 4.41 2.90
CA LEU A 294 20.04 5.61 2.74
C LEU A 294 21.02 5.78 3.91
N LEU A 295 20.55 5.69 5.15
CA LEU A 295 21.37 5.87 6.34
C LEU A 295 22.38 4.72 6.53
N VAL A 296 21.97 3.48 6.28
CA VAL A 296 22.86 2.30 6.35
C VAL A 296 23.93 2.33 5.25
N GLU A 297 23.55 2.69 4.03
CA GLU A 297 24.46 2.85 2.89
C GLU A 297 25.48 3.97 3.16
N TYR A 298 25.03 5.13 3.66
CA TYR A 298 25.91 6.22 4.04
C TYR A 298 26.87 5.85 5.17
N ILE A 299 26.44 5.09 6.19
CA ILE A 299 27.35 4.59 7.24
C ILE A 299 28.47 3.73 6.63
N ALA A 300 28.13 2.90 5.63
CA ALA A 300 29.09 2.00 4.96
C ALA A 300 30.01 2.74 3.98
N SER A 301 29.48 3.62 3.13
CA SER A 301 30.21 4.32 2.06
C SER A 301 30.94 5.57 2.54
N GLY A 302 30.32 6.34 3.43
CA GLY A 302 30.72 7.71 3.76
C GLY A 302 30.44 8.74 2.67
N ASP A 303 29.72 8.39 1.60
CA ASP A 303 29.44 9.29 0.48
C ASP A 303 28.28 10.24 0.78
N LYS A 304 28.63 11.49 1.12
CA LYS A 304 27.68 12.57 1.40
C LYS A 304 26.90 13.01 0.17
N MET A 305 27.53 12.99 -1.02
CA MET A 305 26.87 13.42 -2.27
C MET A 305 25.78 12.44 -2.68
N GLU A 306 26.03 11.14 -2.53
CA GLU A 306 25.01 10.12 -2.74
C GLU A 306 23.89 10.23 -1.69
N ALA A 307 24.23 10.40 -0.41
CA ALA A 307 23.23 10.60 0.64
C ALA A 307 22.31 11.82 0.34
N PHE A 308 22.86 12.96 -0.07
CA PHE A 308 22.08 14.14 -0.46
C PHE A 308 21.24 13.93 -1.72
N ARG A 309 21.75 13.17 -2.70
CA ARG A 309 20.97 12.75 -3.87
C ARG A 309 19.76 11.93 -3.43
N CYS A 310 19.96 10.91 -2.61
CA CYS A 310 18.88 10.09 -2.08
C CYS A 310 17.87 10.92 -1.26
N ILE A 311 18.31 11.84 -0.39
CA ILE A 311 17.40 12.75 0.36
C ILE A 311 16.53 13.55 -0.61
N LYS A 312 17.10 14.07 -1.70
CA LYS A 312 16.38 14.84 -2.73
C LYS A 312 15.38 13.96 -3.51
N ASP A 313 15.76 12.73 -3.85
CA ASP A 313 14.95 11.79 -4.64
C ASP A 313 13.81 11.12 -3.84
N LEU A 314 13.83 11.21 -2.51
CA LEU A 314 12.67 10.89 -1.66
C LEU A 314 11.46 11.76 -2.04
N LYS A 315 11.67 13.04 -2.39
CA LYS A 315 10.63 14.03 -2.79
C LYS A 315 9.53 14.26 -1.74
N VAL A 316 9.84 14.12 -0.44
CA VAL A 316 8.88 14.29 0.67
C VAL A 316 9.38 15.29 1.74
N PRO A 317 9.54 16.59 1.41
CA PRO A 317 10.19 17.58 2.27
C PRO A 317 9.50 17.79 3.63
N PHE A 318 8.22 17.47 3.76
CA PHE A 318 7.47 17.56 5.02
C PHE A 318 7.71 16.38 5.97
N PHE A 319 8.37 15.32 5.49
CA PHE A 319 8.67 14.09 6.22
C PHE A 319 10.18 13.92 6.51
N HIS A 320 11.02 14.91 6.20
CA HIS A 320 12.47 14.88 6.46
C HIS A 320 12.80 14.76 7.97
N HIS A 321 11.86 15.10 8.86
CA HIS A 321 11.95 14.83 10.29
C HIS A 321 12.12 13.34 10.64
N GLU A 322 11.72 12.42 9.74
CA GLU A 322 11.94 10.98 9.90
C GLU A 322 13.40 10.59 9.64
N ILE A 323 14.08 11.27 8.70
CA ILE A 323 15.52 11.11 8.45
C ILE A 323 16.29 11.47 9.71
N VAL A 324 15.93 12.60 10.33
CA VAL A 324 16.53 13.09 11.59
C VAL A 324 16.28 12.12 12.74
N LYS A 325 15.02 11.71 12.97
CA LYS A 325 14.65 10.72 14.01
C LYS A 325 15.45 9.42 13.86
N ARG A 326 15.49 8.83 12.65
CA ARG A 326 16.20 7.57 12.37
C ARG A 326 17.72 7.69 12.47
N ALA A 327 18.31 8.78 11.96
CA ALA A 327 19.75 9.01 12.05
C ALA A 327 20.23 9.15 13.50
N LEU A 328 19.45 9.84 14.34
CA LEU A 328 19.75 9.96 15.77
C LEU A 328 19.60 8.61 16.51
N ILE A 329 18.55 7.83 16.24
CA ILE A 329 18.40 6.47 16.80
C ILE A 329 19.60 5.59 16.41
N LEU A 330 19.97 5.55 15.12
CA LEU A 330 21.15 4.80 14.65
C LEU A 330 22.47 5.27 15.28
N ALA A 331 22.62 6.56 15.58
CA ALA A 331 23.79 7.10 16.30
C ALA A 331 23.81 6.71 17.79
N MET A 332 22.64 6.49 18.39
CA MET A 332 22.49 5.99 19.77
C MET A 332 22.78 4.49 19.84
N GLU A 333 22.25 3.69 18.92
CA GLU A 333 22.51 2.25 18.80
C GLU A 333 23.99 1.96 18.44
N ARG A 334 24.53 2.67 17.45
CA ARG A 334 25.85 2.46 16.88
C ARG A 334 26.77 3.63 17.19
N ARG A 335 27.22 3.73 18.45
CA ARG A 335 28.11 4.79 18.94
C ARG A 335 29.33 5.05 18.04
N ALA A 336 29.88 4.01 17.39
CA ALA A 336 30.99 4.13 16.43
C ALA A 336 30.66 4.86 15.11
N SER A 337 29.38 5.06 14.80
CA SER A 337 28.87 5.79 13.63
C SER A 337 28.29 7.16 13.99
N GLU A 338 28.30 7.56 15.28
CA GLU A 338 27.70 8.81 15.75
C GLU A 338 28.21 10.02 14.96
N ASP A 339 29.53 10.22 14.93
CA ASP A 339 30.13 11.40 14.29
C ASP A 339 29.77 11.51 12.80
N ARG A 340 29.77 10.38 12.07
CA ARG A 340 29.38 10.37 10.64
C ARG A 340 27.93 10.79 10.44
N LEU A 341 27.02 10.28 11.28
CA LEU A 341 25.59 10.57 11.19
C LEU A 341 25.27 12.01 11.58
N LEU A 342 25.96 12.55 12.59
CA LEU A 342 25.84 13.97 12.96
C LEU A 342 26.43 14.89 11.89
N ASP A 343 27.58 14.54 11.29
CA ASP A 343 28.15 15.27 10.15
C ASP A 343 27.16 15.33 8.97
N LEU A 344 26.43 14.24 8.69
CA LEU A 344 25.40 14.22 7.64
C LEU A 344 24.23 15.16 7.98
N LEU A 345 23.72 15.11 9.22
CA LEU A 345 22.61 15.96 9.65
C LEU A 345 22.99 17.45 9.66
N LYS A 346 24.22 17.75 10.06
CA LYS A 346 24.79 19.10 10.05
C LYS A 346 24.88 19.64 8.62
N GLU A 347 25.57 18.94 7.71
CA GLU A 347 25.71 19.41 6.33
C GLU A 347 24.36 19.44 5.60
N ALA A 348 23.45 18.50 5.88
CA ALA A 348 22.08 18.55 5.36
C ALA A 348 21.29 19.77 5.85
N ALA A 349 21.60 20.32 7.03
CA ALA A 349 21.01 21.57 7.52
C ALA A 349 21.69 22.81 6.94
N GLU A 350 23.02 22.81 6.82
CA GLU A 350 23.82 23.91 6.25
C GLU A 350 23.53 24.12 4.76
N GLU A 351 23.46 23.05 3.96
CA GLU A 351 23.10 23.05 2.53
C GLU A 351 21.57 23.10 2.30
N GLY A 352 20.77 23.07 3.36
CA GLY A 352 19.31 23.24 3.29
C GLY A 352 18.49 22.05 2.77
N PHE A 353 19.10 20.86 2.60
CA PHE A 353 18.38 19.61 2.29
C PHE A 353 17.35 19.24 3.38
N ILE A 354 17.63 19.57 4.64
CA ILE A 354 16.71 19.45 5.78
C ILE A 354 16.55 20.83 6.42
N ASN A 355 15.36 21.41 6.32
CA ASN A 355 15.09 22.73 6.92
C ASN A 355 15.03 22.67 8.47
N SER A 356 15.26 23.81 9.11
CA SER A 356 15.31 23.93 10.58
C SER A 356 14.03 23.46 11.30
N SER A 357 12.84 23.60 10.67
CA SER A 357 11.58 23.08 11.23
C SER A 357 11.55 21.56 11.24
N GLN A 358 11.97 20.91 10.15
CA GLN A 358 12.10 19.45 10.06
C GLN A 358 13.17 18.91 11.01
N MET A 359 14.30 19.62 11.16
CA MET A 359 15.34 19.29 12.14
C MET A 359 14.80 19.31 13.57
N THR A 360 14.18 20.44 13.97
CA THR A 360 13.58 20.60 15.30
C THR A 360 12.48 19.58 15.57
N LYS A 361 11.62 19.29 14.58
CA LYS A 361 10.57 18.25 14.68
C LYS A 361 11.15 16.84 14.82
N GLY A 362 12.27 16.54 14.18
CA GLY A 362 12.97 15.26 14.31
C GLY A 362 13.50 15.04 15.73
N PHE A 363 14.21 16.02 16.29
CA PHE A 363 14.66 15.98 17.69
C PHE A 363 13.48 15.96 18.68
N GLY A 364 12.44 16.76 18.45
CA GLY A 364 11.25 16.79 19.30
C GLY A 364 10.57 15.41 19.42
N ARG A 365 10.32 14.75 18.27
CA ARG A 365 9.76 13.39 18.24
C ARG A 365 10.63 12.38 18.96
N LEU A 366 11.96 12.53 18.91
CA LEU A 366 12.88 11.64 19.63
C LEU A 366 12.86 11.88 21.14
N ILE A 367 12.71 13.13 21.60
CA ILE A 367 12.49 13.48 23.00
C ILE A 367 11.19 12.86 23.51
N ASP A 368 10.10 12.98 22.74
CA ASP A 368 8.79 12.43 23.10
C ASP A 368 8.79 10.89 23.19
N THR A 369 9.66 10.21 22.44
CA THR A 369 9.83 8.75 22.49
C THR A 369 11.03 8.27 23.33
N VAL A 370 11.77 9.15 24.01
CA VAL A 370 13.06 8.78 24.66
C VAL A 370 12.89 7.77 25.80
N ASP A 371 11.76 7.81 26.50
CA ASP A 371 11.46 6.87 27.59
C ASP A 371 11.17 5.45 27.07
N ASP A 372 10.53 5.33 25.91
CA ASP A 372 10.37 4.03 25.23
C ASP A 372 11.66 3.61 24.52
N LEU A 373 12.48 4.52 23.98
CA LEU A 373 13.79 4.19 23.42
C LEU A 373 14.81 3.76 24.48
N SER A 374 14.62 4.19 25.74
CA SER A 374 15.42 3.75 26.89
C SER A 374 15.20 2.27 27.24
N LEU A 375 14.25 1.60 26.59
CA LEU A 375 14.05 0.15 26.68
C LEU A 375 15.10 -0.61 25.86
N ASP A 376 15.38 -0.14 24.64
CA ASP A 376 16.28 -0.78 23.69
C ASP A 376 17.73 -0.29 23.84
N ILE A 377 17.93 0.96 24.30
CA ILE A 377 19.23 1.60 24.44
C ILE A 377 19.44 2.08 25.88
N LEU A 378 20.34 1.41 26.62
CA LEU A 378 20.74 1.84 27.96
C LEU A 378 21.31 3.27 27.93
N SER A 379 20.87 4.11 28.87
CA SER A 379 21.21 5.54 28.93
C SER A 379 20.80 6.35 27.67
N ALA A 380 19.77 5.94 26.92
CA ALA A 380 19.21 6.72 25.81
C ALA A 380 18.97 8.20 26.15
N ARG A 381 18.44 8.50 27.34
CA ARG A 381 18.21 9.88 27.81
C ARG A 381 19.49 10.69 27.92
N ASP A 382 20.56 10.11 28.49
CA ASP A 382 21.85 10.77 28.69
C ASP A 382 22.57 10.99 27.34
N ILE A 383 22.50 9.98 26.46
CA ILE A 383 23.05 10.06 25.10
C ILE A 383 22.30 11.15 24.32
N LEU A 384 20.97 11.14 24.30
CA LEU A 384 20.17 12.16 23.60
C LEU A 384 20.47 13.57 24.12
N GLN A 385 20.62 13.74 25.44
CA GLN A 385 21.00 15.01 26.03
C GLN A 385 22.38 15.48 25.52
N SER A 386 23.35 14.56 25.38
CA SER A 386 24.66 14.87 24.80
C SER A 386 24.58 15.22 23.31
N LEU A 387 23.76 14.51 22.52
CA LEU A 387 23.56 14.79 21.10
C LEU A 387 22.92 16.17 20.88
N ILE A 388 21.91 16.52 21.68
CA ILE A 388 21.28 17.85 21.65
C ILE A 388 22.29 18.95 21.99
N SER A 389 23.10 18.76 23.03
CA SER A 389 24.14 19.72 23.41
C SER A 389 25.19 19.91 22.32
N LYS A 390 25.61 18.83 21.64
CA LYS A 390 26.56 18.88 20.50
C LYS A 390 25.95 19.64 19.32
N ALA A 391 24.76 19.24 18.85
CA ALA A 391 24.06 19.89 17.74
C ALA A 391 23.75 21.37 17.98
N ALA A 392 23.43 21.74 19.24
CA ALA A 392 23.23 23.14 19.62
C ALA A 392 24.54 23.94 19.68
N SER A 393 25.64 23.34 20.14
CA SER A 393 26.97 23.98 20.15
C SER A 393 27.55 24.21 18.75
N GLU A 394 27.19 23.34 17.80
CA GLU A 394 27.56 23.43 16.39
C GLU A 394 26.61 24.31 15.56
N GLY A 395 25.52 24.81 16.16
CA GLY A 395 24.65 25.84 15.57
C GLY A 395 23.55 25.35 14.62
N TRP A 396 23.45 24.04 14.33
CA TRP A 396 22.45 23.47 13.43
C TRP A 396 21.13 23.05 14.13
N LEU A 397 21.05 23.21 15.45
CA LEU A 397 19.85 22.94 16.26
C LEU A 397 19.54 24.08 17.25
N CYS A 398 18.31 24.58 17.25
CA CYS A 398 17.84 25.58 18.21
C CYS A 398 17.31 24.91 19.48
N ALA A 399 18.18 24.62 20.46
CA ALA A 399 17.80 23.90 21.69
C ALA A 399 16.67 24.58 22.50
N SER A 400 16.53 25.90 22.44
CA SER A 400 15.43 26.64 23.09
C SER A 400 14.06 26.41 22.44
N SER A 401 14.00 25.77 21.28
CA SER A 401 12.77 25.38 20.58
C SER A 401 12.32 23.95 20.89
N LEU A 402 13.05 23.22 21.74
CA LEU A 402 12.76 21.84 22.11
C LEU A 402 12.07 21.73 23.48
N LYS A 403 11.29 20.66 23.68
CA LYS A 403 10.72 20.28 24.97
C LYS A 403 11.85 19.97 25.97
N SER A 404 11.67 20.35 27.23
CA SER A 404 12.66 20.10 28.30
C SER A 404 12.73 18.61 28.66
N LEU A 405 13.92 18.02 28.58
CA LEU A 405 14.21 16.68 29.13
C LEU A 405 14.22 16.71 30.66
N SER A 406 13.04 16.79 31.27
CA SER A 406 12.92 16.80 32.73
C SER A 406 13.38 15.46 33.36
N LEU A 407 14.08 15.57 34.50
CA LEU A 407 14.61 14.46 35.29
C LEU A 407 13.60 14.11 36.41
N GLN A 408 12.59 13.29 36.12
CA GLN A 408 11.66 12.78 37.15
C GLN A 408 12.26 11.59 37.90
N LYS A 409 13.16 11.89 38.85
CA LYS A 409 13.91 10.90 39.66
C LYS A 409 13.07 10.18 40.74
N GLN A 410 11.74 10.27 40.69
CA GLN A 410 10.81 9.78 41.72
C GLN A 410 9.91 8.61 41.28
N LYS A 411 9.93 8.21 39.99
CA LYS A 411 9.13 7.07 39.48
C LYS A 411 9.92 5.78 39.23
N GLN A 412 11.22 5.78 39.54
CA GLN A 412 12.19 4.86 38.92
C GLN A 412 11.93 3.35 39.19
N ILE A 413 11.36 2.97 40.34
CA ILE A 413 11.14 1.55 40.71
C ILE A 413 9.85 0.97 40.10
N GLU A 414 8.78 1.76 40.01
CA GLU A 414 7.57 1.38 39.25
C GLU A 414 7.87 1.36 37.74
N ASP A 415 8.63 2.35 37.28
CA ASP A 415 8.98 2.50 35.87
C ASP A 415 9.89 1.35 35.38
N ASP A 416 10.84 0.85 36.17
CA ASP A 416 11.65 -0.33 35.79
C ASP A 416 10.77 -1.58 35.56
N THR A 417 9.73 -1.78 36.37
CA THR A 417 8.79 -2.90 36.18
C THR A 417 7.93 -2.70 34.93
N ALA A 418 7.44 -1.48 34.71
CA ALA A 418 6.68 -1.11 33.52
C ALA A 418 7.53 -1.22 32.23
N ARG A 419 8.81 -0.86 32.29
CA ARG A 419 9.79 -0.96 31.20
C ARG A 419 10.03 -2.41 30.80
N VAL A 420 10.32 -3.29 31.76
CA VAL A 420 10.48 -4.74 31.51
C VAL A 420 9.20 -5.32 30.91
N PHE A 421 8.03 -4.93 31.41
CA PHE A 421 6.76 -5.36 30.84
C PHE A 421 6.55 -4.87 29.39
N LYS A 422 6.85 -3.60 29.07
CA LYS A 422 6.75 -3.06 27.69
C LYS A 422 7.60 -3.84 26.69
N LEU A 423 8.84 -4.21 27.07
CA LEU A 423 9.72 -5.04 26.24
C LEU A 423 9.14 -6.44 26.02
N LYS A 424 8.71 -7.10 27.10
CA LYS A 424 8.12 -8.45 27.02
C LYS A 424 6.83 -8.46 26.22
N ALA A 425 5.96 -7.46 26.42
CA ALA A 425 4.74 -7.25 25.62
C ALA A 425 5.08 -7.08 24.13
N GLN A 426 6.08 -6.26 23.79
CA GLN A 426 6.52 -6.08 22.40
C GLN A 426 6.98 -7.41 21.76
N TYR A 427 7.75 -8.23 22.48
CA TYR A 427 8.14 -9.57 22.01
C TYR A 427 6.92 -10.48 21.79
N ILE A 428 6.04 -10.59 22.79
CA ILE A 428 4.82 -11.42 22.72
C ILE A 428 3.93 -11.00 21.53
N ILE A 429 3.75 -9.69 21.30
CA ILE A 429 2.95 -9.16 20.19
C ILE A 429 3.61 -9.46 18.83
N GLN A 430 4.94 -9.35 18.74
CA GLN A 430 5.67 -9.63 17.50
C GLN A 430 5.63 -11.12 17.14
N GLU A 431 5.88 -12.01 18.10
CA GLU A 431 5.74 -13.46 17.93
C GLU A 431 4.30 -13.83 17.55
N TYR A 432 3.30 -13.26 18.21
CA TYR A 432 1.89 -13.47 17.86
C TYR A 432 1.56 -13.04 16.43
N PHE A 433 2.06 -11.91 15.94
CA PHE A 433 1.84 -11.50 14.54
C PHE A 433 2.50 -12.43 13.52
N LEU A 434 3.55 -13.16 13.91
CA LEU A 434 4.19 -14.19 13.09
C LEU A 434 3.44 -15.54 13.15
N SER A 435 3.10 -16.01 14.36
CA SER A 435 2.54 -17.35 14.61
C SER A 435 1.03 -17.43 14.48
N GLY A 436 0.31 -16.39 14.92
CA GLY A 436 -1.14 -16.39 15.13
C GLY A 436 -1.60 -17.15 16.38
N ASP A 437 -0.69 -17.61 17.25
CA ASP A 437 -1.04 -18.42 18.43
C ASP A 437 -1.54 -17.55 19.60
N ILE A 438 -2.85 -17.58 19.83
CA ILE A 438 -3.51 -16.86 20.93
C ILE A 438 -3.25 -17.54 22.28
N LEU A 439 -3.09 -18.87 22.31
CA LEU A 439 -2.92 -19.62 23.56
C LEU A 439 -1.54 -19.35 24.17
N GLU A 440 -0.51 -19.23 23.34
CA GLU A 440 0.84 -18.84 23.78
C GLU A 440 0.86 -17.41 24.37
N VAL A 441 0.09 -16.48 23.79
CA VAL A 441 -0.08 -15.12 24.35
C VAL A 441 -0.78 -15.18 25.71
N ILE A 442 -1.87 -15.94 25.84
CA ILE A 442 -2.58 -16.12 27.12
C ILE A 442 -1.63 -16.69 28.18
N SER A 443 -0.90 -17.77 27.86
CA SER A 443 0.05 -18.40 28.80
C SER A 443 1.19 -17.45 29.20
N SER A 444 1.71 -16.66 28.24
CA SER A 444 2.75 -15.66 28.46
C SER A 444 2.31 -14.49 29.35
N LEU A 445 1.01 -14.16 29.39
CA LEU A 445 0.44 -13.10 30.24
C LEU A 445 -0.06 -13.63 31.59
N GLU A 446 -0.58 -14.86 31.65
CA GLU A 446 -1.06 -15.50 32.87
C GLU A 446 0.06 -15.91 33.83
N SER A 447 1.16 -16.45 33.30
CA SER A 447 2.28 -17.01 34.06
C SER A 447 2.93 -16.05 35.07
N GLU A 448 2.77 -14.73 34.89
CA GLU A 448 3.40 -13.70 35.72
C GLU A 448 2.40 -12.75 36.42
N LYS A 449 1.12 -13.16 36.56
CA LYS A 449 0.04 -12.41 37.25
C LYS A 449 -0.32 -11.04 36.63
N TYR A 450 0.06 -10.78 35.38
CA TYR A 450 -0.19 -9.48 34.75
C TYR A 450 -1.67 -9.19 34.47
N ASN A 451 -2.48 -10.23 34.25
CA ASN A 451 -3.94 -10.14 34.08
C ASN A 451 -4.67 -9.51 35.29
N SER A 452 -4.01 -9.32 36.44
CA SER A 452 -4.59 -8.67 37.62
C SER A 452 -4.32 -7.16 37.71
N SER A 453 -3.46 -6.58 36.85
CA SER A 453 -3.15 -5.15 36.87
C SER A 453 -3.81 -4.41 35.70
N SER A 454 -4.68 -3.47 36.02
CA SER A 454 -5.31 -2.55 35.06
C SER A 454 -4.26 -1.73 34.30
N GLU A 455 -3.20 -1.26 34.97
CA GLU A 455 -2.14 -0.45 34.36
C GLU A 455 -1.29 -1.24 33.34
N LEU A 456 -0.91 -2.48 33.67
CA LEU A 456 -0.17 -3.33 32.73
C LEU A 456 -1.04 -3.75 31.54
N SER A 457 -2.32 -4.03 31.80
CA SER A 457 -3.31 -4.32 30.74
C SER A 457 -3.48 -3.12 29.80
N ALA A 458 -3.55 -1.90 30.33
CA ALA A 458 -3.61 -0.67 29.54
C ALA A 458 -2.36 -0.47 28.66
N MET A 459 -1.16 -0.71 29.22
CA MET A 459 0.08 -0.68 28.45
C MET A 459 0.11 -1.73 27.33
N PHE A 460 -0.37 -2.95 27.59
CA PHE A 460 -0.44 -4.01 26.57
C PHE A 460 -1.39 -3.63 25.43
N VAL A 461 -2.61 -3.18 25.75
CA VAL A 461 -3.62 -2.72 24.77
C VAL A 461 -3.07 -1.57 23.92
N LYS A 462 -2.46 -0.56 24.55
CA LYS A 462 -1.79 0.54 23.84
C LYS A 462 -0.72 0.00 22.88
N LYS A 463 0.21 -0.81 23.38
CA LYS A 463 1.34 -1.32 22.59
C LYS A 463 0.89 -2.19 21.41
N LEU A 464 -0.11 -3.05 21.63
CA LEU A 464 -0.71 -3.92 20.61
C LEU A 464 -1.30 -3.10 19.45
N ILE A 465 -2.19 -2.15 19.76
CA ILE A 465 -2.85 -1.33 18.73
C ILE A 465 -1.83 -0.40 18.05
N THR A 466 -0.89 0.21 18.77
CA THR A 466 0.16 1.05 18.15
C THR A 466 1.03 0.25 17.17
N ILE A 467 1.46 -0.97 17.50
CA ILE A 467 2.24 -1.80 16.55
C ILE A 467 1.38 -2.24 15.37
N ALA A 468 0.08 -2.53 15.59
CA ALA A 468 -0.83 -2.95 14.53
C ALA A 468 -1.17 -1.81 13.54
N MET A 469 -1.33 -0.57 14.02
CA MET A 469 -1.62 0.60 13.16
C MET A 469 -0.48 0.90 12.18
N ASP A 470 0.78 0.66 12.56
CA ASP A 470 1.95 0.84 11.69
C ASP A 470 2.20 -0.35 10.74
N ARG A 471 1.25 -1.30 10.65
CA ARG A 471 1.34 -2.54 9.87
C ARG A 471 0.16 -2.71 8.92
N LYS A 472 0.12 -3.84 8.22
CA LYS A 472 -0.93 -4.13 7.24
C LYS A 472 -2.22 -4.51 7.97
N ASN A 473 -3.31 -4.51 7.23
CA ASN A 473 -4.62 -4.84 7.80
C ASN A 473 -4.71 -6.25 8.39
N ARG A 474 -3.82 -7.19 8.00
CA ARG A 474 -3.68 -8.50 8.66
C ARG A 474 -3.40 -8.32 10.15
N GLU A 475 -2.38 -7.54 10.50
CA GLU A 475 -1.99 -7.34 11.90
C GLU A 475 -3.03 -6.50 12.66
N LYS A 476 -3.79 -5.64 11.97
CA LYS A 476 -4.93 -4.90 12.54
C LYS A 476 -6.11 -5.82 12.90
N GLU A 477 -6.42 -6.78 12.05
CA GLU A 477 -7.40 -7.84 12.35
C GLU A 477 -6.90 -8.75 13.48
N MET A 478 -5.65 -9.21 13.42
CA MET A 478 -5.06 -10.04 14.48
C MET A 478 -5.08 -9.33 15.84
N ALA A 479 -4.77 -8.04 15.90
CA ALA A 479 -4.88 -7.25 17.13
C ALA A 479 -6.33 -7.16 17.64
N SER A 480 -7.31 -7.01 16.75
CA SER A 480 -8.73 -6.96 17.10
C SER A 480 -9.22 -8.29 17.68
N VAL A 481 -8.90 -9.41 17.00
CA VAL A 481 -9.21 -10.78 17.45
C VAL A 481 -8.50 -11.12 18.76
N LEU A 482 -7.27 -10.65 18.96
CA LEU A 482 -6.56 -10.86 20.21
C LEU A 482 -7.24 -10.12 21.37
N LEU A 483 -7.68 -8.87 21.17
CA LEU A 483 -8.39 -8.10 22.20
C LEU A 483 -9.71 -8.74 22.62
N SER A 484 -10.45 -9.38 21.71
CA SER A 484 -11.68 -10.11 22.04
C SER A 484 -11.42 -11.49 22.66
N SER A 485 -10.24 -12.06 22.46
CA SER A 485 -9.85 -13.38 23.00
C SER A 485 -9.19 -13.28 24.37
N LEU A 486 -8.50 -12.18 24.67
CA LEU A 486 -7.89 -11.93 25.97
C LEU A 486 -8.93 -11.43 26.96
N SER A 487 -9.14 -12.17 28.05
CA SER A 487 -10.01 -11.77 29.17
C SER A 487 -9.34 -10.71 30.06
N LEU A 488 -9.03 -9.55 29.49
CA LEU A 488 -8.39 -8.43 30.19
C LEU A 488 -9.37 -7.71 31.13
N PRO A 489 -8.89 -7.10 32.24
CA PRO A 489 -9.70 -6.20 33.07
C PRO A 489 -10.26 -5.03 32.26
N ALA A 490 -11.57 -4.78 32.36
CA ALA A 490 -12.26 -3.73 31.62
C ALA A 490 -11.62 -2.34 31.82
N ASP A 491 -11.27 -1.98 33.06
CA ASP A 491 -10.58 -0.72 33.37
C ASP A 491 -9.24 -0.59 32.60
N GLY A 492 -8.53 -1.70 32.43
CA GLY A 492 -7.27 -1.72 31.69
C GLY A 492 -7.48 -1.49 30.19
N VAL A 493 -8.52 -2.09 29.62
CA VAL A 493 -8.90 -1.86 28.21
C VAL A 493 -9.30 -0.39 27.99
N ILE A 494 -10.15 0.16 28.85
CA ILE A 494 -10.60 1.57 28.80
C ILE A 494 -9.39 2.51 28.88
N ASN A 495 -8.52 2.31 29.87
CA ASN A 495 -7.31 3.12 30.04
C ASN A 495 -6.35 2.98 28.84
N GLY A 496 -6.19 1.78 28.27
CA GLY A 496 -5.38 1.56 27.07
C GLY A 496 -5.89 2.34 25.85
N PHE A 497 -7.19 2.33 25.62
CA PHE A 497 -7.82 3.14 24.56
C PHE A 497 -7.75 4.64 24.86
N MET A 498 -7.92 5.07 26.12
CA MET A 498 -7.75 6.46 26.53
C MET A 498 -6.33 6.96 26.22
N MET A 499 -5.30 6.20 26.62
CA MET A 499 -3.90 6.53 26.32
C MET A 499 -3.58 6.56 24.82
N LEU A 500 -4.31 5.81 23.98
CA LEU A 500 -4.18 5.87 22.51
C LEU A 500 -4.79 7.15 21.94
N VAL A 501 -5.99 7.52 22.38
CA VAL A 501 -6.71 8.71 21.90
C VAL A 501 -6.02 10.00 22.37
N GLU A 502 -5.46 10.02 23.58
CA GLU A 502 -4.64 11.14 24.08
C GLU A 502 -3.35 11.34 23.29
N SER A 503 -2.66 10.26 22.90
CA SER A 503 -1.44 10.34 22.09
C SER A 503 -1.67 10.26 20.58
N ALA A 504 -2.91 10.43 20.11
CA ALA A 504 -3.26 10.32 18.69
C ALA A 504 -2.62 11.42 17.85
N ASP A 505 -2.49 12.65 18.37
CA ASP A 505 -1.84 13.77 17.69
C ASP A 505 -0.34 13.53 17.43
N ASP A 506 0.37 12.93 18.38
CA ASP A 506 1.78 12.54 18.19
C ASP A 506 1.90 11.30 17.28
N THR A 507 0.99 10.33 17.42
CA THR A 507 0.96 9.10 16.59
C THR A 507 0.70 9.43 15.12
N ALA A 508 -0.09 10.47 14.81
CA ALA A 508 -0.33 10.95 13.45
C ALA A 508 0.94 11.40 12.70
N LEU A 509 2.03 11.70 13.43
CA LEU A 509 3.32 12.09 12.84
C LEU A 509 4.08 10.88 12.27
N ASP A 510 3.82 9.68 12.80
CA ASP A 510 4.38 8.40 12.34
C ASP A 510 3.41 7.64 11.42
N ILE A 511 2.09 7.77 11.66
CA ILE A 511 1.02 7.01 11.01
C ILE A 511 -0.07 7.98 10.49
N PRO A 512 -0.06 8.39 9.21
CA PRO A 512 -1.02 9.39 8.70
C PRO A 512 -2.49 8.95 8.73
N ALA A 513 -2.77 7.64 8.73
CA ALA A 513 -4.11 7.06 8.78
C ALA A 513 -4.62 6.81 10.22
N VAL A 514 -3.97 7.37 11.25
CA VAL A 514 -4.33 7.11 12.66
C VAL A 514 -5.77 7.50 13.00
N VAL A 515 -6.35 8.49 12.31
CA VAL A 515 -7.74 8.91 12.54
C VAL A 515 -8.70 7.79 12.17
N GLU A 516 -8.55 7.27 10.95
CA GLU A 516 -9.33 6.18 10.40
C GLU A 516 -9.07 4.88 11.17
N ASP A 517 -7.80 4.53 11.35
CA ASP A 517 -7.40 3.26 11.98
C ASP A 517 -7.85 3.19 13.44
N LEU A 518 -7.54 4.19 14.27
CA LEU A 518 -7.91 4.17 15.68
C LEU A 518 -9.43 4.25 15.87
N ALA A 519 -10.14 4.96 15.00
CA ALA A 519 -11.60 4.99 15.01
C ALA A 519 -12.21 3.63 14.66
N MET A 520 -11.64 2.90 13.70
CA MET A 520 -12.06 1.54 13.37
C MET A 520 -11.72 0.55 14.47
N PHE A 521 -10.59 0.67 15.18
CA PHE A 521 -10.29 -0.14 16.36
C PHE A 521 -11.29 0.08 17.50
N LEU A 522 -11.62 1.33 17.81
CA LEU A 522 -12.64 1.66 18.82
C LEU A 522 -14.03 1.12 18.44
N ALA A 523 -14.44 1.28 17.18
CA ALA A 523 -15.68 0.73 16.68
C ALA A 523 -15.69 -0.81 16.71
N ARG A 524 -14.57 -1.45 16.35
CA ARG A 524 -14.39 -2.91 16.37
C ARG A 524 -14.47 -3.47 17.79
N ALA A 525 -13.81 -2.84 18.76
CA ALA A 525 -13.87 -3.23 20.17
C ALA A 525 -15.29 -3.12 20.75
N VAL A 526 -16.09 -2.14 20.32
CA VAL A 526 -17.51 -2.05 20.72
C VAL A 526 -18.36 -3.16 20.08
N VAL A 527 -18.05 -3.58 18.86
CA VAL A 527 -18.75 -4.67 18.16
C VAL A 527 -18.32 -6.07 18.65
N ASP A 528 -17.10 -6.23 19.13
CA ASP A 528 -16.61 -7.44 19.81
C ASP A 528 -16.99 -7.53 21.30
N GLU A 529 -17.80 -6.60 21.81
CA GLU A 529 -18.19 -6.50 23.22
C GLU A 529 -17.01 -6.32 24.21
N VAL A 530 -15.82 -5.97 23.70
CA VAL A 530 -14.60 -5.62 24.46
C VAL A 530 -14.74 -4.25 25.13
N LEU A 531 -15.51 -3.34 24.54
CA LEU A 531 -15.91 -2.06 25.12
C LEU A 531 -17.43 -1.89 25.09
N ALA A 532 -18.03 -1.48 26.20
CA ALA A 532 -19.42 -1.08 26.22
C ALA A 532 -19.61 0.29 25.53
N PRO A 533 -20.74 0.54 24.84
CA PRO A 533 -21.01 1.85 24.22
C PRO A 533 -20.94 3.05 25.20
N GLN A 534 -21.26 2.84 26.47
CA GLN A 534 -21.14 3.85 27.52
C GLN A 534 -19.68 4.22 27.83
N GLN A 535 -18.77 3.23 27.79
CA GLN A 535 -17.34 3.43 28.06
C GLN A 535 -16.67 4.25 26.94
N LEU A 536 -17.14 4.10 25.69
CA LEU A 536 -16.71 4.95 24.57
C LEU A 536 -17.09 6.43 24.81
N GLU A 537 -18.24 6.69 25.41
CA GLU A 537 -18.67 8.04 25.78
C GLU A 537 -17.86 8.57 26.99
N GLU A 538 -17.52 7.73 27.96
CA GLU A 538 -16.65 8.08 29.10
C GLU A 538 -15.24 8.47 28.66
N ILE A 539 -14.63 7.74 27.72
CA ILE A 539 -13.34 8.11 27.10
C ILE A 539 -13.45 9.50 26.45
N GLY A 540 -14.55 9.77 25.73
CA GLY A 540 -14.76 11.05 25.07
C GLY A 540 -15.02 12.23 26.00
N ASN A 541 -15.57 12.01 27.20
CA ASN A 541 -15.83 13.06 28.18
C ASN A 541 -14.57 13.49 28.97
N GLN A 542 -13.51 12.68 28.95
CA GLN A 542 -12.25 12.97 29.68
C GLN A 542 -11.20 13.72 28.83
N LEU A 543 -11.40 13.83 27.51
CA LEU A 543 -10.51 14.59 26.63
C LEU A 543 -10.67 16.11 26.78
N THR A 544 -9.53 16.79 26.97
CA THR A 544 -9.45 18.21 27.34
C THR A 544 -9.35 19.18 26.16
N GLY A 545 -9.50 18.72 24.90
CA GLY A 545 -9.42 19.56 23.70
C GLY A 545 -10.45 19.18 22.63
N GLN A 546 -11.26 20.15 22.20
CA GLN A 546 -12.33 19.92 21.21
C GLN A 546 -11.83 19.67 19.78
N ASP A 547 -10.67 20.23 19.39
CA ASP A 547 -10.13 20.17 18.02
C ASP A 547 -8.99 19.15 17.80
N SER A 548 -8.67 18.33 18.82
CA SER A 548 -7.58 17.34 18.75
C SER A 548 -7.83 16.23 17.72
N ILE A 549 -6.77 15.54 17.29
CA ILE A 549 -6.90 14.33 16.47
C ILE A 549 -7.68 13.25 17.24
N GLY A 550 -7.48 13.14 18.56
CA GLY A 550 -8.26 12.24 19.41
C GLY A 550 -9.78 12.53 19.43
N SER A 551 -10.18 13.81 19.41
CA SER A 551 -11.59 14.22 19.28
C SER A 551 -12.21 13.72 17.96
N LYS A 552 -11.47 13.85 16.85
CA LYS A 552 -11.89 13.39 15.51
C LYS A 552 -12.02 11.88 15.43
N VAL A 553 -11.07 11.13 16.01
CA VAL A 553 -11.11 9.67 16.14
C VAL A 553 -12.42 9.22 16.79
N LEU A 554 -12.80 9.80 17.93
CA LEU A 554 -14.04 9.45 18.62
C LEU A 554 -15.30 9.86 17.86
N GLN A 555 -15.29 11.03 17.20
CA GLN A 555 -16.38 11.46 16.34
C GLN A 555 -16.59 10.48 15.17
N MET A 556 -15.50 10.01 14.57
CA MET A 556 -15.54 9.03 13.48
C MET A 556 -16.02 7.66 13.97
N ALA A 557 -15.51 7.14 15.10
CA ALA A 557 -15.95 5.88 15.69
C ALA A 557 -17.46 5.89 15.99
N ARG A 558 -17.96 6.97 16.62
CA ARG A 558 -19.41 7.19 16.86
C ARG A 558 -20.22 7.23 15.57
N SER A 559 -19.69 7.85 14.50
CA SER A 559 -20.37 7.93 13.19
C SER A 559 -20.48 6.54 12.54
N VAL A 560 -19.38 5.79 12.54
CA VAL A 560 -19.30 4.42 11.99
C VAL A 560 -20.25 3.47 12.73
N LEU A 561 -20.29 3.52 14.07
CA LEU A 561 -21.20 2.71 14.89
C LEU A 561 -22.69 3.03 14.66
N LYS A 562 -23.05 4.30 14.45
CA LYS A 562 -24.43 4.75 14.22
C LYS A 562 -24.99 4.43 12.84
N ALA A 563 -24.16 4.10 11.85
CA ALA A 563 -24.60 3.84 10.50
C ALA A 563 -25.31 2.47 10.35
N ARG A 564 -26.31 2.38 9.48
CA ARG A 564 -27.09 1.13 9.26
C ARG A 564 -26.16 -0.05 8.91
N LEU A 565 -26.42 -1.24 9.48
CA LEU A 565 -25.55 -2.42 9.35
C LEU A 565 -24.07 -2.11 9.70
N SER A 566 -23.84 -1.31 10.76
CA SER A 566 -22.50 -0.99 11.25
C SER A 566 -21.75 -2.25 11.69
N GLY A 567 -22.35 -3.08 12.55
CA GLY A 567 -21.74 -4.32 13.07
C GLY A 567 -21.11 -5.20 12.00
N GLU A 568 -21.87 -5.60 10.97
CA GLU A 568 -21.36 -6.47 9.89
C GLU A 568 -20.24 -5.84 9.04
N ARG A 569 -20.23 -4.51 8.90
CA ARG A 569 -19.18 -3.78 8.16
C ARG A 569 -17.94 -3.56 9.02
N ILE A 570 -18.13 -3.31 10.32
CA ILE A 570 -17.05 -3.18 11.31
C ILE A 570 -16.35 -4.53 11.51
N LEU A 571 -17.10 -5.64 11.58
CA LEU A 571 -16.57 -7.02 11.58
C LEU A 571 -15.70 -7.37 10.36
N ARG A 572 -15.69 -6.52 9.32
CA ARG A 572 -14.91 -6.68 8.09
C ARG A 572 -14.02 -5.48 7.81
N CYS A 573 -13.85 -4.54 8.76
CA CYS A 573 -13.26 -3.23 8.49
C CYS A 573 -11.82 -3.29 7.99
N TRP A 574 -11.04 -4.24 8.51
CA TRP A 574 -9.66 -4.47 8.08
C TRP A 574 -9.59 -5.21 6.74
N GLY A 575 -10.68 -5.84 6.29
CA GLY A 575 -10.66 -6.75 5.17
C GLY A 575 -9.88 -8.01 5.56
N GLY A 576 -10.62 -9.03 6.00
CA GLY A 576 -10.10 -10.37 6.35
C GLY A 576 -9.58 -11.16 5.16
N GLY A 577 -8.69 -10.56 4.36
CA GLY A 577 -7.93 -11.16 3.26
C GLY A 577 -6.45 -11.34 3.62
N GLY A 578 -6.11 -11.32 4.92
CA GLY A 578 -4.73 -11.38 5.42
C GLY A 578 -4.19 -12.80 5.54
N SER A 579 -4.80 -13.59 6.44
CA SER A 579 -4.44 -14.98 6.79
C SER A 579 -2.97 -15.22 7.20
N SER A 580 -2.68 -16.35 7.84
CA SER A 580 -1.28 -16.82 8.03
C SER A 580 -0.58 -17.12 6.68
N ARG A 581 -1.36 -17.29 5.59
CA ARG A 581 -1.01 -17.20 4.15
C ARG A 581 -2.27 -16.80 3.35
N PRO A 582 -2.22 -15.85 2.40
CA PRO A 582 -3.34 -14.99 1.98
C PRO A 582 -4.67 -15.74 1.83
N GLY A 583 -5.78 -15.19 2.32
CA GLY A 583 -6.39 -14.11 1.57
C GLY A 583 -7.23 -14.72 0.48
N TRP A 584 -8.33 -15.36 0.89
CA TRP A 584 -9.26 -16.03 -0.01
C TRP A 584 -10.26 -15.01 -0.55
N ASP A 585 -10.50 -15.00 -1.85
CA ASP A 585 -11.72 -14.40 -2.38
C ASP A 585 -12.94 -15.13 -1.76
N ILE A 586 -14.07 -14.44 -1.60
CA ILE A 586 -15.34 -15.08 -1.26
C ILE A 586 -15.68 -16.16 -2.30
N GLU A 587 -15.26 -15.99 -3.55
CA GLU A 587 -15.38 -17.02 -4.59
C GLU A 587 -14.45 -18.22 -4.32
N ASP A 588 -13.19 -18.02 -3.94
CA ASP A 588 -12.27 -19.10 -3.56
C ASP A 588 -12.77 -19.87 -2.33
N ILE A 589 -13.34 -19.19 -1.32
CA ILE A 589 -13.93 -19.87 -0.15
C ILE A 589 -15.14 -20.71 -0.60
N LYS A 590 -16.00 -20.19 -1.48
CA LYS A 590 -17.15 -20.92 -2.01
C LYS A 590 -16.75 -22.12 -2.86
N ASP A 591 -15.65 -22.02 -3.59
CA ASP A 591 -15.05 -23.12 -4.35
C ASP A 591 -14.46 -24.18 -3.41
N LYS A 592 -13.68 -23.78 -2.39
CA LYS A 592 -13.14 -24.71 -1.38
C LYS A 592 -14.24 -25.41 -0.58
N ILE A 593 -15.30 -24.70 -0.20
CA ILE A 593 -16.50 -25.29 0.43
C ILE A 593 -17.17 -26.28 -0.54
N GLY A 594 -17.23 -25.96 -1.83
CA GLY A 594 -17.71 -26.89 -2.86
C GLY A 594 -16.90 -28.19 -2.88
N LYS A 595 -15.58 -28.07 -3.05
CA LYS A 595 -14.63 -29.20 -3.08
C LYS A 595 -14.67 -30.04 -1.80
N LEU A 596 -14.77 -29.42 -0.63
CA LEU A 596 -14.93 -30.10 0.67
C LEU A 596 -16.20 -30.96 0.71
N LEU A 597 -17.33 -30.40 0.26
CA LEU A 597 -18.61 -31.12 0.24
C LEU A 597 -18.61 -32.24 -0.81
N GLU A 598 -18.00 -32.02 -1.98
CA GLU A 598 -17.82 -33.03 -3.03
C GLU A 598 -16.90 -34.18 -2.59
N GLU A 599 -15.79 -33.90 -1.90
CA GLU A 599 -14.87 -34.91 -1.37
C GLU A 599 -15.56 -35.77 -0.29
N TYR A 600 -16.27 -35.12 0.64
CA TYR A 600 -17.03 -35.81 1.67
C TYR A 600 -18.17 -36.66 1.09
N ASP A 601 -18.87 -36.18 0.06
CA ASP A 601 -19.89 -36.93 -0.66
C ASP A 601 -19.30 -38.16 -1.37
N SER A 602 -18.18 -37.95 -2.08
CA SER A 602 -17.46 -38.97 -2.87
C SER A 602 -16.83 -40.09 -2.03
N GLY A 603 -16.82 -39.96 -0.70
CA GLY A 603 -16.32 -41.01 0.19
C GLY A 603 -15.68 -40.53 1.48
N GLY A 604 -15.32 -39.24 1.60
CA GLY A 604 -14.54 -38.67 2.69
C GLY A 604 -15.14 -38.83 4.10
N GLU A 605 -14.28 -38.78 5.12
CA GLU A 605 -14.66 -38.98 6.52
C GLU A 605 -15.25 -37.73 7.18
N LEU A 606 -16.21 -37.93 8.11
CA LEU A 606 -16.79 -36.85 8.93
C LEU A 606 -15.74 -36.05 9.72
N ARG A 607 -14.69 -36.70 10.23
CA ARG A 607 -13.64 -36.01 11.00
C ARG A 607 -12.85 -35.06 10.11
N GLU A 608 -12.55 -35.47 8.89
CA GLU A 608 -11.83 -34.67 7.91
C GLU A 608 -12.67 -33.47 7.47
N ALA A 609 -13.93 -33.69 7.11
CA ALA A 609 -14.85 -32.61 6.78
C ALA A 609 -14.97 -31.57 7.91
N PHE A 610 -15.09 -31.99 9.18
CA PHE A 610 -15.12 -31.06 10.31
C PHE A 610 -13.76 -30.40 10.60
N ARG A 611 -12.64 -31.07 10.34
CA ARG A 611 -11.31 -30.45 10.39
C ARG A 611 -11.22 -29.35 9.34
N CYS A 612 -11.49 -29.67 8.08
CA CYS A 612 -11.45 -28.71 6.97
C CYS A 612 -12.40 -27.53 7.19
N ILE A 613 -13.62 -27.74 7.71
CA ILE A 613 -14.55 -26.64 8.07
C ILE A 613 -13.94 -25.73 9.15
N ARG A 614 -13.32 -26.30 10.20
CA ARG A 614 -12.66 -25.51 11.26
C ARG A 614 -11.40 -24.79 10.76
N GLU A 615 -10.64 -25.42 9.86
CA GLU A 615 -9.47 -24.86 9.19
C GLU A 615 -9.80 -23.76 8.18
N LEU A 616 -11.07 -23.55 7.81
CA LEU A 616 -11.50 -22.33 7.14
C LEU A 616 -11.37 -21.09 8.04
N ALA A 617 -11.30 -21.26 9.36
CA ALA A 617 -11.18 -20.20 10.37
C ALA A 617 -12.25 -19.08 10.28
N MET A 618 -13.40 -19.36 9.67
CA MET A 618 -14.45 -18.38 9.36
C MET A 618 -15.81 -18.80 9.94
N PRO A 619 -15.95 -18.88 11.29
CA PRO A 619 -17.15 -19.43 11.95
C PRO A 619 -18.44 -18.67 11.65
N PHE A 620 -18.35 -17.38 11.29
CA PHE A 620 -19.48 -16.55 10.87
C PHE A 620 -19.95 -16.81 9.43
N PHE A 621 -19.16 -17.53 8.62
CA PHE A 621 -19.46 -17.88 7.23
C PHE A 621 -19.82 -19.36 7.04
N HIS A 622 -19.89 -20.14 8.12
CA HIS A 622 -20.32 -21.55 8.08
C HIS A 622 -21.74 -21.72 7.51
N HIS A 623 -22.57 -20.68 7.54
CA HIS A 623 -23.86 -20.62 6.83
C HIS A 623 -23.76 -20.92 5.33
N GLU A 624 -22.62 -20.67 4.67
CA GLU A 624 -22.42 -20.99 3.25
C GLU A 624 -22.16 -22.50 3.04
N VAL A 625 -21.50 -23.16 4.01
CA VAL A 625 -21.38 -24.63 4.05
C VAL A 625 -22.78 -25.24 4.17
N ILE A 626 -23.60 -24.70 5.08
CA ILE A 626 -24.98 -25.14 5.31
C ILE A 626 -25.84 -24.91 4.07
N LYS A 627 -25.74 -23.73 3.44
CA LYS A 627 -26.43 -23.41 2.18
C LYS A 627 -26.06 -24.39 1.06
N LYS A 628 -24.77 -24.53 0.74
CA LYS A 628 -24.29 -25.40 -0.35
C LYS A 628 -24.62 -26.88 -0.10
N ALA A 629 -24.47 -27.36 1.14
CA ALA A 629 -24.85 -28.71 1.51
C ALA A 629 -26.36 -28.94 1.34
N LEU A 630 -27.20 -28.02 1.81
CA LEU A 630 -28.66 -28.15 1.69
C LEU A 630 -29.15 -28.08 0.23
N VAL A 631 -28.56 -27.22 -0.60
CA VAL A 631 -28.83 -27.20 -2.05
C VAL A 631 -28.46 -28.55 -2.69
N ALA A 632 -27.26 -29.08 -2.43
CA ALA A 632 -26.85 -30.38 -2.94
C ALA A 632 -27.70 -31.55 -2.40
N VAL A 633 -28.22 -31.46 -1.17
CA VAL A 633 -29.22 -32.40 -0.61
C VAL A 633 -30.50 -32.37 -1.43
N MET A 634 -31.01 -31.20 -1.83
CA MET A 634 -32.24 -31.04 -2.62
C MET A 634 -32.07 -31.47 -4.09
N GLU A 635 -30.96 -31.08 -4.73
CA GLU A 635 -30.64 -31.47 -6.11
C GLU A 635 -30.46 -32.98 -6.26
N LYS A 636 -29.66 -33.60 -5.37
CA LYS A 636 -29.17 -34.98 -5.51
C LYS A 636 -29.86 -35.98 -4.57
N LYS A 637 -30.81 -35.53 -3.74
CA LYS A 637 -31.48 -36.31 -2.66
C LYS A 637 -30.49 -36.98 -1.71
N ASN A 638 -29.46 -36.21 -1.35
CA ASN A 638 -28.25 -36.72 -0.71
C ASN A 638 -28.34 -36.73 0.82
N GLU A 639 -28.77 -37.86 1.40
CA GLU A 639 -28.82 -38.04 2.86
C GLU A 639 -27.43 -38.04 3.54
N ARG A 640 -26.32 -38.24 2.82
CA ARG A 640 -24.96 -38.21 3.41
C ARG A 640 -24.56 -36.80 3.81
N LEU A 641 -24.88 -35.81 2.97
CA LEU A 641 -24.70 -34.38 3.27
C LEU A 641 -25.67 -33.88 4.35
N TRP A 642 -26.90 -34.42 4.41
CA TRP A 642 -27.78 -34.18 5.56
C TRP A 642 -27.14 -34.66 6.88
N GLY A 643 -26.54 -35.86 6.87
CA GLY A 643 -25.80 -36.40 8.02
C GLY A 643 -24.58 -35.56 8.43
N LEU A 644 -23.93 -34.85 7.49
CA LEU A 644 -22.87 -33.89 7.81
C LEU A 644 -23.40 -32.70 8.61
N LEU A 645 -24.55 -32.14 8.21
CA LEU A 645 -25.22 -31.05 8.93
C LEU A 645 -25.68 -31.49 10.33
N GLU A 646 -26.29 -32.66 10.43
CA GLU A 646 -26.76 -33.24 11.70
C GLU A 646 -25.63 -33.46 12.70
N ARG A 647 -24.55 -34.10 12.25
CA ARG A 647 -23.38 -34.37 13.10
C ARG A 647 -22.58 -33.08 13.36
N GLY A 648 -22.56 -32.13 12.43
CA GLY A 648 -21.91 -30.84 12.59
C GLY A 648 -22.60 -29.97 13.65
N PHE A 649 -23.93 -29.90 13.62
CA PHE A 649 -24.72 -29.22 14.65
C PHE A 649 -24.56 -29.90 16.02
N SER A 650 -24.69 -31.23 16.07
CA SER A 650 -24.55 -32.01 17.31
C SER A 650 -23.17 -31.90 17.99
N VAL A 651 -22.12 -31.61 17.21
CA VAL A 651 -20.74 -31.46 17.68
C VAL A 651 -20.33 -29.98 17.80
N GLY A 652 -21.27 -29.04 17.62
CA GLY A 652 -21.03 -27.59 17.78
C GLY A 652 -20.17 -26.96 16.68
N VAL A 653 -20.03 -27.61 15.51
CA VAL A 653 -19.38 -27.03 14.32
C VAL A 653 -20.28 -25.96 13.67
N PHE A 654 -21.59 -26.14 13.80
CA PHE A 654 -22.62 -25.20 13.35
C PHE A 654 -23.43 -24.72 14.55
N THR A 655 -23.59 -23.40 14.70
CA THR A 655 -24.44 -22.79 15.73
C THR A 655 -25.89 -22.65 15.20
N PRO A 656 -26.91 -22.52 16.08
CA PRO A 656 -28.28 -22.25 15.65
C PRO A 656 -28.42 -21.02 14.74
N ASP A 657 -27.64 -19.97 14.98
CA ASP A 657 -27.57 -18.78 14.11
C ASP A 657 -27.06 -19.11 12.70
N GLN A 658 -26.00 -19.93 12.58
CA GLN A 658 -25.47 -20.34 11.28
C GLN A 658 -26.45 -21.27 10.54
N MET A 659 -27.19 -22.12 11.26
CA MET A 659 -28.27 -22.94 10.68
C MET A 659 -29.40 -22.05 10.15
N MET A 660 -29.91 -21.12 10.97
CA MET A 660 -30.94 -20.16 10.58
C MET A 660 -30.53 -19.34 9.35
N LYS A 661 -29.29 -18.81 9.33
CA LYS A 661 -28.75 -18.06 8.18
C LYS A 661 -28.59 -18.96 6.96
N GLY A 662 -28.09 -20.19 7.11
CA GLY A 662 -27.89 -21.12 5.99
C GLY A 662 -29.19 -21.51 5.30
N PHE A 663 -30.22 -21.87 6.09
CA PHE A 663 -31.56 -22.14 5.57
C PHE A 663 -32.21 -20.88 4.98
N GLY A 664 -32.04 -19.71 5.61
CA GLY A 664 -32.51 -18.43 5.07
C GLY A 664 -31.93 -18.12 3.69
N ARG A 665 -30.62 -18.33 3.50
CA ARG A 665 -29.96 -18.14 2.19
C ARG A 665 -30.41 -19.11 1.11
N VAL A 666 -30.92 -20.30 1.47
CA VAL A 666 -31.58 -21.20 0.49
C VAL A 666 -32.98 -20.70 0.18
N ALA A 667 -33.75 -20.26 1.19
CA ALA A 667 -35.05 -19.63 0.99
C ALA A 667 -34.97 -18.40 0.05
N ASP A 668 -33.92 -17.59 0.20
CA ASP A 668 -33.64 -16.43 -0.65
C ASP A 668 -33.34 -16.81 -2.11
N SER A 669 -32.82 -18.02 -2.39
CA SER A 669 -32.48 -18.50 -3.74
C SER A 669 -33.39 -19.64 -4.25
N LEU A 670 -34.60 -19.80 -3.69
CA LEU A 670 -35.55 -20.84 -4.13
C LEU A 670 -36.04 -20.68 -5.56
N ASP A 671 -36.23 -19.45 -6.05
CA ASP A 671 -36.72 -19.21 -7.41
C ASP A 671 -35.69 -19.69 -8.45
N ASP A 672 -34.42 -19.39 -8.22
CA ASP A 672 -33.31 -19.82 -9.07
C ASP A 672 -33.18 -21.36 -9.02
N LEU A 673 -33.22 -21.94 -7.82
CA LEU A 673 -33.14 -23.40 -7.63
C LEU A 673 -34.35 -24.14 -8.23
N ALA A 674 -35.51 -23.50 -8.34
CA ALA A 674 -36.70 -24.09 -8.96
C ALA A 674 -36.58 -24.22 -10.49
N LEU A 675 -35.61 -23.52 -11.12
CA LEU A 675 -35.30 -23.70 -12.55
C LEU A 675 -34.65 -25.07 -12.81
N ASP A 676 -33.80 -25.53 -11.89
CA ASP A 676 -33.07 -26.81 -11.98
C ASP A 676 -33.81 -27.96 -11.27
N VAL A 677 -34.56 -27.66 -10.20
CA VAL A 677 -35.29 -28.63 -9.38
C VAL A 677 -36.79 -28.26 -9.30
N PRO A 678 -37.67 -28.84 -10.14
CA PRO A 678 -39.08 -28.43 -10.25
C PRO A 678 -39.93 -28.59 -8.99
N ASP A 679 -39.48 -29.36 -7.99
CA ASP A 679 -40.14 -29.52 -6.69
C ASP A 679 -39.38 -28.85 -5.52
N ALA A 680 -38.43 -27.93 -5.80
CA ALA A 680 -37.56 -27.28 -4.82
C ALA A 680 -38.31 -26.70 -3.61
N GLU A 681 -39.40 -25.95 -3.80
CA GLU A 681 -40.17 -25.35 -2.71
C GLU A 681 -40.80 -26.41 -1.77
N GLN A 682 -41.31 -27.50 -2.34
CA GLN A 682 -41.88 -28.61 -1.58
C GLN A 682 -40.79 -29.42 -0.85
N GLN A 683 -39.63 -29.60 -1.47
CA GLN A 683 -38.48 -30.24 -0.83
C GLN A 683 -37.94 -29.37 0.33
N PHE A 684 -37.76 -28.06 0.11
CA PHE A 684 -37.28 -27.14 1.13
C PHE A 684 -38.20 -27.10 2.35
N THR A 685 -39.52 -27.02 2.15
CA THR A 685 -40.51 -27.08 3.22
C THR A 685 -40.34 -28.35 4.08
N ARG A 686 -40.13 -29.52 3.46
CA ARG A 686 -39.88 -30.78 4.18
C ARG A 686 -38.58 -30.75 4.98
N TYR A 687 -37.51 -30.19 4.44
CA TYR A 687 -36.23 -30.08 5.14
C TYR A 687 -36.25 -29.04 6.27
N VAL A 688 -37.01 -27.94 6.14
CA VAL A 688 -37.26 -26.98 7.23
C VAL A 688 -38.00 -27.66 8.39
N GLU A 689 -39.07 -28.41 8.12
CA GLU A 689 -39.81 -29.11 9.18
C GLU A 689 -38.97 -30.25 9.82
N ARG A 690 -38.12 -30.94 9.04
CA ARG A 690 -37.13 -31.89 9.57
C ARG A 690 -36.08 -31.21 10.46
N ALA A 691 -35.63 -30.01 10.10
CA ALA A 691 -34.67 -29.22 10.89
C ALA A 691 -35.30 -28.64 12.18
N LYS A 692 -36.57 -28.23 12.16
CA LYS A 692 -37.33 -27.86 13.36
C LYS A 692 -37.51 -29.04 14.31
N ALA A 693 -37.88 -30.21 13.79
CA ALA A 693 -38.00 -31.43 14.59
C ALA A 693 -36.66 -31.87 15.22
N ALA A 694 -35.53 -31.52 14.61
CA ALA A 694 -34.18 -31.72 15.13
C ALA A 694 -33.65 -30.56 16.00
N SER A 695 -34.47 -29.54 16.27
CA SER A 695 -34.12 -28.31 17.03
C SER A 695 -32.96 -27.50 16.44
N TRP A 696 -32.73 -27.55 15.13
CA TRP A 696 -31.74 -26.72 14.43
C TRP A 696 -32.27 -25.32 14.11
N LEU A 697 -33.59 -25.21 13.96
CA LEU A 697 -34.33 -23.99 13.65
C LEU A 697 -35.42 -23.80 14.70
N ASP A 698 -35.72 -22.54 15.05
CA ASP A 698 -36.88 -22.22 15.86
C ASP A 698 -38.19 -22.54 15.12
N SER A 699 -39.20 -22.92 15.88
CA SER A 699 -40.61 -22.99 15.49
C SER A 699 -41.10 -21.76 14.72
N SER A 700 -40.57 -20.57 15.04
CA SER A 700 -40.86 -19.30 14.37
C SER A 700 -40.29 -19.17 12.95
N PHE A 701 -39.37 -20.05 12.53
CA PHE A 701 -38.73 -19.96 11.22
C PHE A 701 -39.73 -20.24 10.09
N PRO A 702 -39.90 -19.32 9.11
CA PRO A 702 -40.92 -19.45 8.08
C PRO A 702 -40.56 -20.56 7.08
N ALA A 703 -41.51 -21.46 6.84
CA ALA A 703 -41.33 -22.57 5.88
C ALA A 703 -41.56 -22.14 4.41
N THR A 704 -42.10 -20.94 4.18
CA THR A 704 -42.32 -20.32 2.86
C THR A 704 -42.09 -18.80 2.94
N ARG A 705 -41.69 -18.17 1.82
CA ARG A 705 -41.19 -16.78 1.74
C ARG A 705 -42.12 -15.65 2.22
N TYR A 706 -43.41 -15.91 2.46
CA TYR A 706 -44.46 -14.89 2.47
C TYR A 706 -44.57 -13.96 3.71
N VAL A 707 -43.67 -14.03 4.70
CA VAL A 707 -43.84 -13.29 5.98
C VAL A 707 -42.69 -12.34 6.34
N ILE A 708 -41.49 -12.49 5.77
CA ILE A 708 -40.28 -11.77 6.28
C ILE A 708 -40.32 -10.24 6.05
N GLN A 709 -41.12 -9.72 5.11
CA GLN A 709 -41.15 -8.27 4.82
C GLN A 709 -42.04 -7.41 5.74
N ASN A 710 -42.92 -7.99 6.57
CA ASN A 710 -43.81 -7.22 7.46
C ASN A 710 -43.45 -7.43 8.94
N GLY A 711 -42.29 -6.91 9.33
CA GLY A 711 -41.76 -6.87 10.70
C GLY A 711 -41.40 -5.46 11.17
N ALA A 712 -42.21 -4.46 10.79
CA ALA A 712 -42.15 -3.11 11.36
C ALA A 712 -43.30 -2.92 12.37
N CYS A 713 -43.05 -2.08 13.38
CA CYS A 713 -43.83 -1.93 14.64
C CYS A 713 -43.65 -3.11 15.62
N SER A 714 -43.47 -2.89 16.93
CA SER A 714 -43.67 -1.67 17.74
C SER A 714 -42.53 -1.41 18.73
#